data_AF-A0A942NUL2-F1
#
_entry.id   AF-A0A942NUL2-F1
#
_cell.length_a   1.000
_cell.length_b   1.000
_cell.length_c   1.000
_cell.angle_alpha   90.00
_cell.angle_beta   90.00
_cell.angle_gamma   90.00
#
_symmetry.space_group_name_H-M   'P 1'
#
loop_
_entity.id
_entity.type
_entity.pdbx_description
1 polymer ?
#
loop_
_entity_poly.entity_id
_entity_poly.type
_entity_poly.pdbx_seq_one_letter_code
_entity_poly.pdbx_strand_id
1 'polypeptide(L)'
;MILKELKPRKALNKAFLKVKPNRTEIEGFKTNLITLLNRTNDTESEEFHKNLVTDFLKKTYYDPNHFINTKGRNDLVIHNGQNANSKVGVIIEAKKPTNKAEMITTKKLNAKAFQELVLYYLRERIAHKNLEVKHLVATNINEWFIFDATLFDRLFAQNKNLVKHFNDFEAGRLADTKTDFFYKQIAEPFIDSITSEIEFTYFNIQDFQKPLRNTDKADDNSLIALFKLLSPEHLLKLPFTNDSNSLDKRFYSELLHIIGLTETKEGSKKLIERNKAGERHTGTILEDAIIQLDSLDKLSRLEKPNQFGNTQQERLFNVALELSITWINRILFLKLLEAQLIIYHRFDKLNAGKGDKTYSFLNLDKIKSYDDLNSLFFQVLARRHEERNEDVQQIFEKVPYLNSSLFEPTDIEQLTLFISNLKDDKTIPFFSQTVLKDQQGKKRTGNISTLQYLFEFLDAYDFGAEGGEEIQEDNKTLINASVLGLIFEKINGYKDGSFFTPGFITMYMCRETIRKAVVQKFNETKKWNCTTLEDLYDKIEDRKEANKIVNSIKICDPAVGSGHFLVSALNEMIAVKNDLKILQDRDGKRLKEYQVEVVHDELIVTDEEGELFEYNHHNKESQRIQETLFHEKQTIIENCLFGVDINPNSVKICRLRLWIELLKNAYYKNATELETLPNIDINIKCGNSLVSRFAIDADLRQALKKSKWTMNSYRIAVDTYRNAESKEQKREMERLIADIKSDFRSEISRNDPKIKKLYNLNGELVKLTTQQSLFEMTNKEKADWNKKVQQLTEETKKLETEIEEIKANKIYENAFEWRFEFPEVLNDDGDFVGFDVVIGNPPYV
;
A
#
# COMPACT_ATOMS: atom_id res chain seq x y z
N MET A 1 -23.37 -34.41 6.37
CA MET A 1 -23.12 -33.06 5.83
C MET A 1 -22.94 -32.07 6.96
N ILE A 2 -21.88 -31.26 6.92
CA ILE A 2 -21.67 -30.13 7.83
C ILE A 2 -22.06 -28.87 7.07
N LEU A 3 -22.96 -28.06 7.61
CA LEU A 3 -23.46 -26.84 6.95
C LEU A 3 -22.77 -25.62 7.54
N LYS A 4 -22.14 -24.81 6.68
CA LYS A 4 -21.49 -23.56 7.06
C LYS A 4 -22.22 -22.39 6.40
N GLU A 5 -23.06 -21.72 7.20
CA GLU A 5 -23.81 -20.54 6.76
C GLU A 5 -22.92 -19.28 6.86
N LEU A 6 -22.84 -18.52 5.77
CA LEU A 6 -22.25 -17.19 5.74
C LEU A 6 -23.34 -16.12 5.64
N LYS A 7 -23.18 -15.03 6.40
CA LYS A 7 -23.98 -13.81 6.21
C LYS A 7 -23.46 -13.03 5.00
N PRO A 8 -24.29 -12.15 4.37
CA PRO A 8 -23.90 -11.35 3.20
C PRO A 8 -22.54 -10.68 3.32
N ARG A 9 -22.25 -10.08 4.49
CA ARG A 9 -20.99 -9.39 4.74
C ARG A 9 -19.79 -10.34 4.71
N LYS A 10 -19.86 -11.48 5.41
CA LYS A 10 -18.79 -12.50 5.43
C LYS A 10 -18.53 -13.13 4.05
N ALA A 11 -19.54 -13.17 3.19
CA ALA A 11 -19.41 -13.74 1.85
C ALA A 11 -18.74 -12.81 0.83
N LEU A 12 -18.73 -11.50 1.10
CA LEU A 12 -18.16 -10.51 0.19
C LEU A 12 -16.65 -10.46 0.30
N ASN A 13 -15.99 -10.15 -0.83
CA ASN A 13 -14.58 -9.81 -0.81
C ASN A 13 -14.39 -8.56 0.08
N LYS A 14 -13.53 -8.64 1.09
CA LYS A 14 -13.40 -7.56 2.07
C LYS A 14 -12.87 -6.24 1.48
N ALA A 15 -12.07 -6.29 0.41
CA ALA A 15 -11.67 -5.08 -0.31
C ALA A 15 -12.84 -4.48 -1.12
N PHE A 16 -13.77 -5.31 -1.60
CA PHE A 16 -15.01 -4.83 -2.23
C PHE A 16 -15.97 -4.23 -1.20
N LEU A 17 -16.01 -4.74 0.03
CA LEU A 17 -16.76 -4.14 1.13
C LEU A 17 -16.31 -2.69 1.44
N LYS A 18 -15.02 -2.38 1.28
CA LYS A 18 -14.49 -1.00 1.43
C LYS A 18 -14.94 -0.02 0.34
N VAL A 19 -15.47 -0.49 -0.80
CA VAL A 19 -15.91 0.38 -1.90
C VAL A 19 -17.25 1.02 -1.57
N LYS A 20 -17.28 2.31 -1.23
CA LYS A 20 -18.53 3.01 -0.90
C LYS A 20 -19.48 3.05 -2.11
N PRO A 21 -20.71 2.51 -2.00
CA PRO A 21 -21.71 2.73 -3.03
C PRO A 21 -22.20 4.18 -2.98
N ASN A 22 -22.59 4.74 -4.13
CA ASN A 22 -23.15 6.08 -4.17
C ASN A 22 -24.61 6.07 -3.70
N ARG A 23 -25.06 7.18 -3.12
CA ARG A 23 -26.45 7.36 -2.68
C ARG A 23 -27.44 7.09 -3.79
N THR A 24 -27.18 7.55 -5.01
CA THR A 24 -28.04 7.32 -6.18
C THR A 24 -28.20 5.84 -6.51
N GLU A 25 -27.14 5.05 -6.35
CA GLU A 25 -27.15 3.61 -6.63
C GLU A 25 -27.97 2.86 -5.57
N ILE A 26 -27.80 3.23 -4.30
CA ILE A 26 -28.59 2.64 -3.20
C ILE A 26 -30.06 3.02 -3.29
N GLU A 27 -30.40 4.26 -3.63
CA GLU A 27 -31.80 4.67 -3.83
C GLU A 27 -32.45 3.94 -5.03
N GLY A 28 -31.69 3.74 -6.11
CA GLY A 28 -32.11 2.91 -7.24
C GLY A 28 -32.37 1.46 -6.81
N PHE A 29 -31.45 0.88 -6.04
CA PHE A 29 -31.60 -0.46 -5.46
C PHE A 29 -32.82 -0.56 -4.55
N LYS A 30 -33.01 0.38 -3.62
CA LYS A 30 -34.18 0.45 -2.73
C LYS A 30 -35.47 0.50 -3.54
N THR A 31 -35.54 1.38 -4.52
CA THR A 31 -36.73 1.55 -5.39
C THR A 31 -37.09 0.25 -6.10
N ASN A 32 -36.10 -0.41 -6.71
CA ASN A 32 -36.31 -1.66 -7.43
C ASN A 32 -36.66 -2.82 -6.48
N LEU A 33 -36.03 -2.89 -5.30
CA LEU A 33 -36.28 -3.92 -4.30
C LEU A 33 -37.67 -3.77 -3.65
N ILE A 34 -38.08 -2.56 -3.33
CA ILE A 34 -39.45 -2.25 -2.87
C ILE A 34 -40.47 -2.65 -3.95
N THR A 35 -40.15 -2.40 -5.22
CA THR A 35 -41.02 -2.79 -6.34
C THR A 35 -41.16 -4.31 -6.45
N LEU A 36 -40.07 -5.07 -6.29
CA LEU A 36 -40.10 -6.54 -6.23
C LEU A 36 -41.01 -7.02 -5.10
N LEU A 37 -40.81 -6.49 -3.90
CA LEU A 37 -41.57 -6.90 -2.71
C LEU A 37 -43.05 -6.56 -2.81
N ASN A 38 -43.40 -5.37 -3.31
CA ASN A 38 -44.80 -4.94 -3.43
C ASN A 38 -45.57 -5.67 -4.55
N ARG A 39 -44.87 -6.22 -5.55
CA ARG A 39 -45.49 -6.97 -6.65
C ARG A 39 -45.58 -8.48 -6.40
N THR A 40 -44.91 -8.97 -5.36
CA THR A 40 -44.96 -10.39 -4.99
C THR A 40 -46.39 -10.76 -4.59
N ASN A 41 -46.92 -11.86 -5.12
CA ASN A 41 -48.29 -12.29 -4.86
C ASN A 41 -48.37 -13.82 -4.75
N ASP A 42 -48.64 -14.32 -3.54
CA ASP A 42 -48.66 -15.74 -3.21
C ASP A 42 -49.63 -16.59 -4.04
N THR A 43 -50.64 -15.97 -4.68
CA THR A 43 -51.60 -16.68 -5.55
C THR A 43 -51.10 -16.87 -6.98
N GLU A 44 -50.03 -16.17 -7.38
CA GLU A 44 -49.50 -16.22 -8.73
C GLU A 44 -48.58 -17.42 -8.98
N SER A 45 -48.35 -17.68 -10.27
CA SER A 45 -47.50 -18.79 -10.71
C SER A 45 -46.02 -18.61 -10.32
N GLU A 46 -45.25 -19.71 -10.37
CA GLU A 46 -43.79 -19.63 -10.19
C GLU A 46 -43.14 -18.78 -11.28
N GLU A 47 -43.60 -18.90 -12.53
CA GLU A 47 -43.12 -18.12 -13.67
C GLU A 47 -43.34 -16.60 -13.50
N PHE A 48 -44.45 -16.21 -12.88
CA PHE A 48 -44.70 -14.80 -12.54
C PHE A 48 -43.61 -14.26 -11.61
N HIS A 49 -43.28 -15.02 -10.56
CA HIS A 49 -42.25 -14.65 -9.59
C HIS A 49 -40.84 -14.65 -10.19
N LYS A 50 -40.53 -15.60 -11.11
CA LYS A 50 -39.27 -15.61 -11.89
C LYS A 50 -39.08 -14.33 -12.69
N ASN A 51 -40.14 -13.84 -13.34
CA ASN A 51 -40.11 -12.59 -14.09
C ASN A 51 -39.86 -11.37 -13.19
N LEU A 52 -40.42 -11.35 -11.97
CA LEU A 52 -40.15 -10.28 -11.01
C LEU A 52 -38.67 -10.24 -10.57
N VAL A 53 -38.07 -11.39 -10.29
CA VAL A 53 -36.64 -11.49 -9.95
C VAL A 53 -35.78 -11.02 -11.12
N THR A 54 -36.14 -11.43 -12.34
CA THR A 54 -35.45 -11.01 -13.58
C THR A 54 -35.50 -9.50 -13.76
N ASP A 55 -36.68 -8.89 -13.63
CA ASP A 55 -36.88 -7.45 -13.75
C ASP A 55 -36.08 -6.67 -12.71
N PHE A 56 -36.07 -7.15 -11.47
CA PHE A 56 -35.30 -6.55 -10.38
C PHE A 56 -33.81 -6.54 -10.68
N LEU A 57 -33.22 -7.70 -11.04
CA LEU A 57 -31.79 -7.78 -11.34
C LEU A 57 -31.42 -6.91 -12.54
N LYS A 58 -32.20 -6.97 -13.63
CA LYS A 58 -31.96 -6.16 -14.84
C LYS A 58 -31.93 -4.66 -14.54
N LYS A 59 -32.99 -4.13 -13.91
CA LYS A 59 -33.14 -2.69 -13.64
C LYS A 59 -32.15 -2.16 -12.61
N THR A 60 -31.58 -3.03 -11.79
CA THR A 60 -30.68 -2.62 -10.71
C THR A 60 -29.22 -2.68 -11.13
N TYR A 61 -28.80 -3.68 -11.90
CA TYR A 61 -27.37 -3.91 -12.18
C TYR A 61 -27.03 -4.32 -13.62
N TYR A 62 -27.80 -5.24 -14.18
CA TYR A 62 -27.28 -6.07 -15.27
C TYR A 62 -27.59 -5.49 -16.66
N ASP A 63 -28.66 -4.71 -16.82
CA ASP A 63 -28.96 -4.06 -18.09
C ASP A 63 -28.09 -2.80 -18.31
N PRO A 64 -27.52 -2.55 -19.50
CA PRO A 64 -27.54 -3.38 -20.73
C PRO A 64 -26.33 -4.32 -20.86
N ASN A 65 -25.47 -4.41 -19.85
CA ASN A 65 -24.15 -5.02 -19.96
C ASN A 65 -24.14 -6.55 -19.91
N HIS A 66 -25.15 -7.15 -19.27
CA HIS A 66 -25.27 -8.58 -19.03
C HIS A 66 -26.67 -9.08 -19.34
N PHE A 67 -26.74 -10.11 -20.19
CA PHE A 67 -28.00 -10.70 -20.56
C PHE A 67 -28.53 -11.60 -19.45
N ILE A 68 -29.81 -11.41 -19.08
CA ILE A 68 -30.53 -12.25 -18.13
C ILE A 68 -31.78 -12.81 -18.79
N ASN A 69 -31.88 -14.14 -18.86
CA ASN A 69 -33.08 -14.84 -19.34
C ASN A 69 -33.06 -16.32 -18.93
N THR A 70 -34.14 -17.03 -19.24
CA THR A 70 -34.19 -18.50 -19.27
C THR A 70 -33.19 -19.04 -20.31
N LYS A 71 -32.63 -20.24 -20.06
CA LYS A 71 -31.77 -20.93 -21.03
C LYS A 71 -32.11 -22.41 -21.08
N GLY A 72 -32.77 -22.84 -22.15
CA GLY A 72 -33.21 -24.22 -22.30
C GLY A 72 -34.20 -24.61 -21.21
N ARG A 73 -33.81 -25.54 -20.32
CA ARG A 73 -34.61 -25.96 -19.15
C ARG A 73 -34.10 -25.35 -17.83
N ASN A 74 -33.12 -24.46 -17.87
CA ASN A 74 -32.69 -23.73 -16.68
C ASN A 74 -33.63 -22.53 -16.49
N ASP A 75 -34.08 -22.37 -15.26
CA ASP A 75 -35.01 -21.33 -14.83
C ASP A 75 -34.53 -19.92 -15.19
N LEU A 76 -33.37 -19.51 -14.68
CA LEU A 76 -32.83 -18.19 -14.94
C LEU A 76 -31.31 -18.26 -14.95
N VAL A 77 -30.69 -17.57 -15.92
CA VAL A 77 -29.23 -17.46 -15.98
C VAL A 77 -28.82 -16.02 -16.20
N ILE A 78 -27.68 -15.66 -15.60
CA ILE A 78 -26.96 -14.40 -15.89
C ILE A 78 -25.77 -14.77 -16.77
N HIS A 79 -25.67 -14.12 -17.93
CA HIS A 79 -24.59 -14.32 -18.87
C HIS A 79 -23.42 -13.35 -18.63
N ASN A 80 -22.20 -13.79 -18.97
CA ASN A 80 -20.99 -12.98 -18.83
C ASN A 80 -20.94 -11.78 -19.80
N GLY A 81 -21.81 -11.72 -20.81
CA GLY A 81 -21.89 -10.60 -21.74
C GLY A 81 -23.33 -10.22 -22.12
N GLN A 82 -23.44 -9.29 -23.07
CA GLN A 82 -24.68 -8.60 -23.43
C GLN A 82 -25.73 -9.45 -24.18
N ASN A 83 -25.41 -10.69 -24.53
CA ASN A 83 -26.29 -11.54 -25.34
C ASN A 83 -26.24 -13.02 -24.92
N ALA A 84 -27.27 -13.77 -25.36
CA ALA A 84 -27.46 -15.18 -25.05
C ALA A 84 -26.34 -16.12 -25.54
N ASN A 85 -25.48 -15.67 -26.46
CA ASN A 85 -24.37 -16.46 -26.98
C ASN A 85 -23.15 -16.45 -26.04
N SER A 86 -23.06 -15.46 -25.15
CA SER A 86 -22.01 -15.43 -24.13
C SER A 86 -22.21 -16.53 -23.09
N LYS A 87 -21.15 -16.96 -22.41
CA LYS A 87 -21.23 -18.08 -21.46
C LYS A 87 -22.05 -17.69 -20.23
N VAL A 88 -22.68 -18.69 -19.61
CA VAL A 88 -23.43 -18.50 -18.36
C VAL A 88 -22.44 -18.30 -17.22
N GLY A 89 -22.62 -17.22 -16.47
CA GLY A 89 -21.86 -16.88 -15.26
C GLY A 89 -22.59 -17.23 -13.97
N VAL A 90 -23.92 -17.09 -13.91
CA VAL A 90 -24.73 -17.43 -12.73
C VAL A 90 -25.93 -18.28 -13.13
N ILE A 91 -26.22 -19.32 -12.36
CA ILE A 91 -27.44 -20.12 -12.48
C ILE A 91 -28.36 -19.78 -11.32
N ILE A 92 -29.62 -19.47 -11.58
CA ILE A 92 -30.62 -19.12 -10.56
C ILE A 92 -31.82 -20.06 -10.71
N GLU A 93 -32.15 -20.74 -9.62
CA GLU A 93 -33.36 -21.55 -9.45
C GLU A 93 -34.32 -20.77 -8.54
N ALA A 94 -35.51 -20.46 -9.07
CA ALA A 94 -36.44 -19.55 -8.41
C ALA A 94 -37.79 -20.23 -8.17
N LYS A 95 -38.11 -20.43 -6.89
CA LYS A 95 -39.38 -21.02 -6.43
C LYS A 95 -40.39 -19.93 -6.08
N LYS A 96 -41.67 -20.31 -6.04
CA LYS A 96 -42.72 -19.41 -5.52
C LYS A 96 -42.57 -19.28 -3.98
N PRO A 97 -42.90 -18.12 -3.39
CA PRO A 97 -42.75 -17.88 -1.95
C PRO A 97 -43.42 -18.93 -1.05
N THR A 98 -44.56 -19.48 -1.48
CA THR A 98 -45.34 -20.47 -0.73
C THR A 98 -44.82 -21.91 -0.85
N ASN A 99 -43.87 -22.20 -1.74
CA ASN A 99 -43.38 -23.56 -2.02
C ASN A 99 -42.29 -24.01 -1.03
N LYS A 100 -42.68 -24.20 0.24
CA LYS A 100 -41.77 -24.62 1.31
C LYS A 100 -41.27 -26.06 1.18
N ALA A 101 -41.95 -26.91 0.42
CA ALA A 101 -41.59 -28.33 0.30
C ALA A 101 -40.41 -28.54 -0.66
N GLU A 102 -40.33 -27.75 -1.73
CA GLU A 102 -39.27 -27.87 -2.74
C GLU A 102 -38.09 -26.92 -2.48
N MET A 103 -38.31 -25.87 -1.68
CA MET A 103 -37.27 -24.89 -1.31
C MET A 103 -36.33 -25.45 -0.23
N ILE A 104 -35.06 -25.02 -0.29
CA ILE A 104 -34.06 -25.35 0.72
C ILE A 104 -34.20 -24.50 1.99
N THR A 105 -33.59 -24.99 3.08
CA THR A 105 -33.50 -24.27 4.36
C THR A 105 -32.08 -24.30 4.88
N THR A 106 -31.73 -23.43 5.82
CA THR A 106 -30.39 -23.39 6.47
C THR A 106 -30.03 -24.68 7.20
N LYS A 107 -31.02 -25.54 7.50
CA LYS A 107 -30.83 -26.85 8.16
C LYS A 107 -30.89 -28.04 7.19
N LYS A 108 -31.46 -27.85 6.00
CA LYS A 108 -31.69 -28.92 5.02
C LYS A 108 -31.54 -28.37 3.60
N LEU A 109 -30.40 -28.67 2.99
CA LEU A 109 -30.10 -28.33 1.59
C LEU A 109 -30.62 -29.36 0.58
N ASN A 110 -30.79 -30.63 0.96
CA ASN A 110 -31.31 -31.64 0.04
C ASN A 110 -32.83 -31.48 -0.17
N ALA A 111 -33.18 -30.53 -1.03
CA ALA A 111 -34.53 -30.30 -1.54
C ALA A 111 -34.47 -30.14 -3.06
N LYS A 112 -35.63 -30.14 -3.70
CA LYS A 112 -35.74 -30.12 -5.16
C LYS A 112 -34.99 -28.94 -5.79
N ALA A 113 -35.08 -27.73 -5.21
CA ALA A 113 -34.35 -26.56 -5.71
C ALA A 113 -32.83 -26.77 -5.78
N PHE A 114 -32.22 -27.44 -4.80
CA PHE A 114 -30.78 -27.74 -4.83
C PHE A 114 -30.45 -28.88 -5.80
N GLN A 115 -31.32 -29.88 -5.91
CA GLN A 115 -31.18 -30.97 -6.90
C GLN A 115 -31.25 -30.42 -8.33
N GLU A 116 -32.11 -29.42 -8.58
CA GLU A 116 -32.20 -28.67 -9.84
C GLU A 116 -30.90 -27.90 -10.12
N LEU A 117 -30.36 -27.17 -9.14
CA LEU A 117 -29.07 -26.50 -9.29
C LEU A 117 -27.95 -27.48 -9.64
N VAL A 118 -27.90 -28.66 -9.01
CA VAL A 118 -26.90 -29.71 -9.35
C VAL A 118 -27.05 -30.15 -10.80
N LEU A 119 -28.28 -30.40 -11.26
CA LEU A 119 -28.53 -30.79 -12.65
C LEU A 119 -28.10 -29.70 -13.64
N TYR A 120 -28.50 -28.44 -13.39
CA TYR A 120 -28.17 -27.32 -14.26
C TYR A 120 -26.66 -27.05 -14.31
N TYR A 121 -25.99 -27.17 -13.17
CA TYR A 121 -24.54 -27.07 -13.09
C TYR A 121 -23.86 -28.13 -13.94
N LEU A 122 -24.25 -29.41 -13.80
CA LEU A 122 -23.67 -30.52 -14.55
C LEU A 122 -23.89 -30.36 -16.05
N ARG A 123 -25.06 -29.86 -16.49
CA ARG A 123 -25.31 -29.54 -17.90
C ARG A 123 -24.36 -28.46 -18.42
N GLU A 124 -24.22 -27.35 -17.72
CA GLU A 124 -23.27 -26.30 -18.12
C GLU A 124 -21.83 -26.82 -18.13
N ARG A 125 -21.41 -27.48 -17.05
CA ARG A 125 -20.02 -27.89 -16.85
C ARG A 125 -19.58 -29.05 -17.75
N ILE A 126 -20.43 -30.06 -17.92
CA ILE A 126 -20.10 -31.32 -18.61
C ILE A 126 -20.62 -31.30 -20.05
N ALA A 127 -21.91 -31.04 -20.27
CA ALA A 127 -22.50 -31.10 -21.61
C ALA A 127 -22.09 -29.89 -22.47
N HIS A 128 -22.13 -28.69 -21.90
CA HIS A 128 -21.74 -27.45 -22.61
C HIS A 128 -20.27 -27.06 -22.44
N LYS A 129 -19.48 -27.81 -21.64
CA LYS A 129 -18.06 -27.53 -21.37
C LYS A 129 -17.80 -26.10 -20.89
N ASN A 130 -18.75 -25.52 -20.16
CA ASN A 130 -18.64 -24.18 -19.61
C ASN A 130 -17.78 -24.18 -18.34
N LEU A 131 -16.66 -23.45 -18.38
CA LEU A 131 -15.73 -23.26 -17.26
C LEU A 131 -15.96 -21.94 -16.50
N GLU A 132 -16.92 -21.14 -16.94
CA GLU A 132 -17.07 -19.74 -16.51
C GLU A 132 -18.23 -19.50 -15.55
N VAL A 133 -18.95 -20.56 -15.13
CA VAL A 133 -19.95 -20.45 -14.06
C VAL A 133 -19.23 -20.06 -12.76
N LYS A 134 -19.71 -19.00 -12.12
CA LYS A 134 -19.13 -18.39 -10.91
C LYS A 134 -19.94 -18.69 -9.66
N HIS A 135 -21.26 -18.56 -9.74
CA HIS A 135 -22.18 -18.78 -8.62
C HIS A 135 -23.46 -19.50 -9.04
N LEU A 136 -24.08 -20.15 -8.07
CA LEU A 136 -25.41 -20.75 -8.17
C LEU A 136 -26.30 -20.19 -7.07
N VAL A 137 -27.55 -19.88 -7.40
CA VAL A 137 -28.50 -19.22 -6.49
C VAL A 137 -29.80 -20.01 -6.43
N ALA A 138 -30.28 -20.29 -5.23
CA ALA A 138 -31.66 -20.73 -5.01
C ALA A 138 -32.42 -19.64 -4.26
N THR A 139 -33.60 -19.26 -4.74
CA THR A 139 -34.41 -18.23 -4.08
C THR A 139 -35.91 -18.51 -4.17
N ASN A 140 -36.67 -18.05 -3.17
CA ASN A 140 -38.13 -17.97 -3.23
C ASN A 140 -38.63 -16.50 -3.18
N ILE A 141 -37.81 -15.58 -3.68
CA ILE A 141 -37.87 -14.11 -3.51
C ILE A 141 -37.49 -13.66 -2.10
N ASN A 142 -38.03 -14.28 -1.06
CA ASN A 142 -37.77 -13.86 0.31
C ASN A 142 -36.40 -14.35 0.80
N GLU A 143 -36.16 -15.64 0.69
CA GLU A 143 -34.94 -16.32 1.10
C GLU A 143 -34.03 -16.51 -0.11
N TRP A 144 -32.74 -16.24 0.08
CA TRP A 144 -31.71 -16.38 -0.95
C TRP A 144 -30.56 -17.22 -0.42
N PHE A 145 -30.14 -18.17 -1.22
CA PHE A 145 -29.01 -19.05 -0.96
C PHE A 145 -28.04 -18.94 -2.13
N ILE A 146 -26.80 -18.54 -1.88
CA ILE A 146 -25.77 -18.36 -2.92
C ILE A 146 -24.61 -19.32 -2.63
N PHE A 147 -24.19 -20.04 -3.67
CA PHE A 147 -23.12 -21.03 -3.61
C PHE A 147 -22.03 -20.67 -4.62
N ASP A 148 -20.76 -20.77 -4.20
CA ASP A 148 -19.62 -20.66 -5.11
C ASP A 148 -19.57 -21.88 -6.05
N ALA A 149 -19.38 -21.66 -7.35
CA ALA A 149 -19.32 -22.74 -8.33
C ALA A 149 -18.15 -23.72 -8.10
N THR A 150 -17.10 -23.31 -7.40
CA THR A 150 -15.97 -24.19 -7.02
C THR A 150 -16.40 -25.31 -6.07
N LEU A 151 -17.38 -25.04 -5.19
CA LEU A 151 -17.99 -26.06 -4.34
C LEU A 151 -18.68 -27.13 -5.21
N PHE A 152 -19.44 -26.69 -6.22
CA PHE A 152 -20.14 -27.59 -7.12
C PHE A 152 -19.18 -28.39 -8.02
N ASP A 153 -18.08 -27.76 -8.46
CA ASP A 153 -17.04 -28.44 -9.22
C ASP A 153 -16.43 -29.58 -8.39
N ARG A 154 -15.99 -29.26 -7.16
CA ARG A 154 -15.37 -30.21 -6.22
C ARG A 154 -16.29 -31.37 -5.83
N LEU A 155 -17.55 -31.07 -5.48
CA LEU A 155 -18.46 -32.09 -4.95
C LEU A 155 -19.14 -32.92 -6.04
N PHE A 156 -19.52 -32.30 -7.16
CA PHE A 156 -20.34 -32.94 -8.18
C PHE A 156 -19.58 -33.21 -9.48
N ALA A 157 -18.92 -32.22 -10.08
CA ALA A 157 -18.29 -32.40 -11.41
C ALA A 157 -16.99 -33.22 -11.37
N GLN A 158 -16.25 -33.21 -10.26
CA GLN A 158 -15.06 -34.04 -10.08
C GLN A 158 -15.39 -35.48 -9.66
N ASN A 159 -16.64 -35.74 -9.23
CA ASN A 159 -17.06 -37.08 -8.84
C ASN A 159 -17.35 -37.95 -10.08
N LYS A 160 -16.42 -38.85 -10.41
CA LYS A 160 -16.50 -39.72 -11.59
C LYS A 160 -17.77 -40.57 -11.63
N ASN A 161 -18.27 -41.06 -10.49
CA ASN A 161 -19.45 -41.91 -10.42
C ASN A 161 -20.72 -41.11 -10.72
N LEU A 162 -20.87 -39.94 -10.09
CA LEU A 162 -22.00 -39.05 -10.37
C LEU A 162 -22.00 -38.59 -11.83
N VAL A 163 -20.86 -38.17 -12.36
CA VAL A 163 -20.73 -37.74 -13.76
C VAL A 163 -21.07 -38.88 -14.73
N LYS A 164 -20.70 -40.12 -14.41
CA LYS A 164 -21.10 -41.29 -15.20
C LYS A 164 -22.62 -41.45 -15.20
N HIS A 165 -23.27 -41.44 -14.03
CA HIS A 165 -24.73 -41.53 -13.94
C HIS A 165 -25.44 -40.38 -14.65
N PHE A 166 -24.91 -39.16 -14.55
CA PHE A 166 -25.41 -37.99 -15.29
C PHE A 166 -25.32 -38.17 -16.80
N ASN A 167 -24.17 -38.64 -17.32
CA ASN A 167 -24.02 -38.90 -18.76
C ASN A 167 -24.92 -40.03 -19.24
N ASP A 168 -25.14 -41.07 -18.43
CA ASP A 168 -26.09 -42.14 -18.73
C ASP A 168 -27.53 -41.63 -18.76
N PHE A 169 -27.88 -40.73 -17.84
CA PHE A 169 -29.19 -40.05 -17.81
C PHE A 169 -29.41 -39.19 -19.07
N GLU A 170 -28.47 -38.29 -19.40
CA GLU A 170 -28.59 -37.40 -20.57
C GLU A 170 -28.55 -38.17 -21.90
N ALA A 171 -27.86 -39.31 -21.95
CA ALA A 171 -27.86 -40.21 -23.12
C ALA A 171 -29.09 -41.12 -23.21
N GLY A 172 -30.03 -41.04 -22.25
CA GLY A 172 -31.23 -41.87 -22.20
C GLY A 172 -30.95 -43.37 -21.95
N ARG A 173 -29.83 -43.70 -21.29
CA ARG A 173 -29.42 -45.08 -20.98
C ARG A 173 -30.00 -45.63 -19.68
N LEU A 174 -30.66 -44.78 -18.88
CA LEU A 174 -31.28 -45.15 -17.62
C LEU A 174 -32.78 -45.45 -17.77
N ALA A 175 -33.39 -45.96 -16.70
CA ALA A 175 -34.78 -46.43 -16.68
C ALA A 175 -35.84 -45.36 -17.00
N ASP A 176 -35.51 -44.07 -16.83
CA ASP A 176 -36.37 -42.93 -17.18
C ASP A 176 -35.49 -41.74 -17.58
N THR A 177 -36.00 -40.92 -18.52
CA THR A 177 -35.36 -39.70 -19.04
C THR A 177 -35.95 -38.41 -18.46
N LYS A 178 -36.97 -38.52 -17.59
CA LYS A 178 -37.58 -37.37 -16.91
C LYS A 178 -36.63 -36.80 -15.85
N THR A 179 -36.65 -35.48 -15.70
CA THR A 179 -35.83 -34.79 -14.68
C THR A 179 -36.19 -35.22 -13.25
N ASP A 180 -37.45 -35.58 -12.99
CA ASP A 180 -37.90 -36.13 -11.71
C ASP A 180 -37.15 -37.42 -11.32
N PHE A 181 -36.76 -38.24 -12.31
CA PHE A 181 -35.94 -39.43 -12.08
C PHE A 181 -34.52 -39.03 -11.65
N PHE A 182 -33.90 -38.06 -12.33
CA PHE A 182 -32.59 -37.56 -11.93
C PHE A 182 -32.61 -37.03 -10.49
N TYR A 183 -33.63 -36.23 -10.14
CA TYR A 183 -33.75 -35.64 -8.81
C TYR A 183 -33.82 -36.73 -7.72
N LYS A 184 -34.75 -37.68 -7.85
CA LYS A 184 -35.01 -38.69 -6.80
C LYS A 184 -34.04 -39.85 -6.76
N GLN A 185 -33.52 -40.28 -7.92
CA GLN A 185 -32.72 -41.51 -8.04
C GLN A 185 -31.22 -41.26 -8.15
N ILE A 186 -30.80 -40.03 -8.49
CA ILE A 186 -29.39 -39.70 -8.71
C ILE A 186 -28.94 -38.58 -7.77
N ALA A 187 -29.57 -37.41 -7.83
CA ALA A 187 -29.14 -36.25 -7.06
C ALA A 187 -29.41 -36.43 -5.56
N GLU A 188 -30.64 -36.78 -5.17
CA GLU A 188 -31.04 -36.93 -3.76
C GLU A 188 -30.15 -37.93 -2.99
N PRO A 189 -29.93 -39.18 -3.45
CA PRO A 189 -29.06 -40.13 -2.73
C PRO A 189 -27.60 -39.67 -2.68
N PHE A 190 -27.13 -38.99 -3.74
CA PHE A 190 -25.77 -38.48 -3.78
C PHE A 190 -25.56 -37.35 -2.77
N ILE A 191 -26.48 -36.38 -2.72
CA ILE A 191 -26.42 -35.25 -1.79
C ILE A 191 -26.46 -35.76 -0.35
N ASP A 192 -27.30 -36.75 -0.03
CA ASP A 192 -27.37 -37.35 1.31
C ASP A 192 -26.06 -38.06 1.72
N SER A 193 -25.30 -38.56 0.75
CA SER A 193 -24.01 -39.21 1.01
C SER A 193 -22.87 -38.24 1.36
N ILE A 194 -23.07 -36.93 1.20
CA ILE A 194 -22.03 -35.93 1.42
C ILE A 194 -21.75 -35.76 2.93
N THR A 195 -20.53 -36.09 3.32
CA THR A 195 -20.04 -35.92 4.71
C THR A 195 -19.22 -34.63 4.89
N SER A 196 -18.68 -34.07 3.80
CA SER A 196 -17.89 -32.85 3.83
C SER A 196 -18.71 -31.60 4.15
N GLU A 197 -18.01 -30.51 4.46
CA GLU A 197 -18.59 -29.19 4.68
C GLU A 197 -19.15 -28.60 3.36
N ILE A 198 -20.36 -28.02 3.45
CA ILE A 198 -20.99 -27.21 2.42
C ILE A 198 -21.15 -25.79 2.94
N GLU A 199 -20.40 -24.87 2.33
CA GLU A 199 -20.46 -23.44 2.61
C GLU A 199 -21.44 -22.74 1.65
N PHE A 200 -22.29 -21.87 2.19
CA PHE A 200 -23.25 -21.08 1.39
C PHE A 200 -23.59 -19.76 2.08
N THR A 201 -23.92 -18.75 1.28
CA THR A 201 -24.40 -17.46 1.78
C THR A 201 -25.92 -17.50 1.90
N TYR A 202 -26.46 -17.02 3.02
CA TYR A 202 -27.90 -16.94 3.24
C TYR A 202 -28.34 -15.56 3.74
N PHE A 203 -29.46 -15.07 3.21
CA PHE A 203 -30.17 -13.93 3.76
C PHE A 203 -31.67 -14.01 3.45
N ASN A 204 -32.47 -13.31 4.27
CA ASN A 204 -33.89 -13.09 4.02
C ASN A 204 -34.15 -11.60 3.75
N ILE A 205 -34.72 -11.29 2.60
CA ILE A 205 -35.04 -9.91 2.20
C ILE A 205 -36.02 -9.25 3.19
N GLN A 206 -36.88 -10.04 3.85
CA GLN A 206 -37.84 -9.53 4.82
C GLN A 206 -37.17 -8.89 6.04
N ASP A 207 -35.93 -9.29 6.37
CA ASP A 207 -35.16 -8.71 7.48
C ASP A 207 -34.80 -7.24 7.21
N PHE A 208 -34.84 -6.80 5.94
CA PHE A 208 -34.50 -5.44 5.50
C PHE A 208 -35.72 -4.53 5.28
N GLN A 209 -36.94 -4.95 5.65
CA GLN A 209 -38.16 -4.14 5.43
C GLN A 209 -38.10 -2.76 6.11
N LYS A 210 -37.51 -2.69 7.32
CA LYS A 210 -37.37 -1.43 8.06
C LYS A 210 -36.47 -0.42 7.32
N PRO A 211 -35.19 -0.73 7.01
CA PRO A 211 -34.32 0.20 6.27
C PRO A 211 -34.84 0.51 4.86
N LEU A 212 -35.57 -0.41 4.21
CA LEU A 212 -36.15 -0.15 2.89
C LEU A 212 -37.28 0.90 2.92
N ARG A 213 -38.08 0.97 4.00
CA ARG A 213 -39.33 1.75 4.04
C ARG A 213 -39.28 2.97 4.93
N ASN A 214 -38.20 3.19 5.67
CA ASN A 214 -38.04 4.39 6.48
C ASN A 214 -37.34 5.52 5.71
N THR A 215 -37.29 6.70 6.31
CA THR A 215 -36.60 7.88 5.78
C THR A 215 -35.25 8.14 6.45
N ASP A 216 -34.79 7.22 7.31
CA ASP A 216 -33.54 7.39 8.05
C ASP A 216 -32.37 6.95 7.18
N LYS A 217 -31.61 7.93 6.67
CA LYS A 217 -30.45 7.69 5.82
C LYS A 217 -29.35 6.85 6.47
N ALA A 218 -29.27 6.81 7.80
CA ALA A 218 -28.28 6.00 8.50
C ALA A 218 -28.62 4.51 8.45
N ASP A 219 -29.92 4.17 8.51
CA ASP A 219 -30.39 2.78 8.43
C ASP A 219 -30.09 2.17 7.05
N ASP A 220 -29.92 2.97 5.99
CA ASP A 220 -29.57 2.50 4.65
C ASP A 220 -28.20 1.81 4.57
N ASN A 221 -27.28 2.10 5.49
CA ASN A 221 -25.97 1.42 5.52
C ASN A 221 -26.12 -0.10 5.72
N SER A 222 -27.20 -0.56 6.37
CA SER A 222 -27.50 -1.99 6.51
C SER A 222 -27.79 -2.69 5.17
N LEU A 223 -28.10 -1.94 4.11
CA LEU A 223 -28.37 -2.47 2.76
C LEU A 223 -27.09 -2.66 1.93
N ILE A 224 -25.94 -2.13 2.35
CA ILE A 224 -24.71 -2.13 1.55
C ILE A 224 -24.25 -3.56 1.23
N ALA A 225 -24.19 -4.44 2.24
CA ALA A 225 -23.78 -5.82 2.03
C ALA A 225 -24.75 -6.55 1.07
N LEU A 226 -26.06 -6.32 1.19
CA LEU A 226 -27.04 -6.92 0.28
C LEU A 226 -26.92 -6.37 -1.14
N PHE A 227 -26.76 -5.06 -1.29
CA PHE A 227 -26.53 -4.37 -2.57
C PHE A 227 -25.30 -4.95 -3.29
N LYS A 228 -24.18 -5.11 -2.57
CA LYS A 228 -22.95 -5.65 -3.15
C LYS A 228 -23.03 -7.13 -3.46
N LEU A 229 -23.72 -7.90 -2.62
CA LEU A 229 -23.85 -9.35 -2.81
C LEU A 229 -24.59 -9.70 -4.10
N LEU A 230 -25.55 -8.87 -4.53
CA LEU A 230 -26.33 -9.12 -5.75
C LEU A 230 -25.73 -8.46 -7.00
N SER A 231 -24.62 -7.72 -6.85
CA SER A 231 -24.00 -6.98 -7.94
C SER A 231 -23.17 -7.87 -8.88
N PRO A 232 -22.86 -7.40 -10.10
CA PRO A 232 -22.01 -8.12 -11.06
C PRO A 232 -20.58 -8.36 -10.52
N GLU A 233 -20.02 -7.42 -9.77
CA GLU A 233 -18.69 -7.54 -9.14
C GLU A 233 -18.60 -8.78 -8.26
N HIS A 234 -19.63 -9.06 -7.46
CA HIS A 234 -19.68 -10.28 -6.66
C HIS A 234 -20.11 -11.50 -7.47
N LEU A 235 -21.33 -11.47 -8.05
CA LEU A 235 -21.94 -12.67 -8.65
C LEU A 235 -21.21 -13.15 -9.91
N LEU A 236 -20.63 -12.25 -10.71
CA LEU A 236 -19.83 -12.60 -11.89
C LEU A 236 -18.31 -12.55 -11.63
N LYS A 237 -17.88 -12.23 -10.41
CA LYS A 237 -16.47 -12.06 -10.01
C LYS A 237 -15.73 -11.05 -10.91
N LEU A 238 -16.39 -9.94 -11.25
CA LEU A 238 -15.79 -8.86 -12.03
C LEU A 238 -14.82 -8.02 -11.18
N PRO A 239 -13.78 -7.43 -11.80
CA PRO A 239 -12.91 -6.49 -11.10
C PRO A 239 -13.68 -5.21 -10.70
N PHE A 240 -13.27 -4.57 -9.59
CA PHE A 240 -13.87 -3.34 -9.06
C PHE A 240 -12.82 -2.23 -8.90
N THR A 241 -13.28 -0.97 -8.78
CA THR A 241 -12.46 0.27 -8.81
C THR A 241 -11.40 0.37 -7.71
N ASN A 242 -11.54 -0.37 -6.62
CA ASN A 242 -10.57 -0.39 -5.52
C ASN A 242 -9.57 -1.55 -5.64
N ASP A 243 -9.25 -1.97 -6.87
CA ASP A 243 -7.94 -2.54 -7.12
C ASP A 243 -6.92 -1.44 -6.82
N SER A 244 -6.37 -1.49 -5.60
CA SER A 244 -5.42 -0.54 -4.99
C SER A 244 -4.22 -0.22 -5.89
N ASN A 245 -4.04 -0.98 -6.97
CA ASN A 245 -2.96 -0.92 -7.93
C ASN A 245 -3.33 -0.23 -9.26
N SER A 246 -4.51 0.35 -9.38
CA SER A 246 -4.95 1.04 -10.60
C SER A 246 -4.85 2.56 -10.49
N LEU A 247 -4.11 3.18 -11.41
CA LEU A 247 -3.94 4.63 -11.46
C LEU A 247 -5.24 5.32 -11.90
N ASP A 248 -5.75 6.27 -11.13
CA ASP A 248 -6.75 7.22 -11.62
C ASP A 248 -6.11 8.17 -12.63
N LYS A 249 -6.39 7.92 -13.92
CA LYS A 249 -5.81 8.69 -15.02
C LYS A 249 -6.28 10.15 -15.04
N ARG A 250 -7.48 10.44 -14.53
CA ARG A 250 -8.03 11.81 -14.53
C ARG A 250 -7.34 12.64 -13.46
N PHE A 251 -7.28 12.13 -12.23
CA PHE A 251 -6.54 12.71 -11.12
C PHE A 251 -5.08 12.93 -11.52
N TYR A 252 -4.43 11.90 -12.06
CA TYR A 252 -3.03 11.96 -12.46
C TYR A 252 -2.75 13.05 -13.51
N SER A 253 -3.51 13.06 -14.61
CA SER A 253 -3.28 14.01 -15.71
C SER A 253 -3.55 15.45 -15.29
N GLU A 254 -4.57 15.68 -14.46
CA GLU A 254 -4.89 17.02 -13.96
C GLU A 254 -3.88 17.51 -12.92
N LEU A 255 -3.37 16.62 -12.05
CA LEU A 255 -2.29 16.96 -11.12
C LEU A 255 -1.00 17.34 -11.87
N LEU A 256 -0.62 16.61 -12.92
CA LEU A 256 0.53 16.98 -13.77
C LEU A 256 0.36 18.39 -14.36
N HIS A 257 -0.85 18.72 -14.82
CA HIS A 257 -1.17 20.05 -15.37
C HIS A 257 -0.97 21.15 -14.32
N ILE A 258 -1.43 20.95 -13.08
CA ILE A 258 -1.24 21.93 -11.98
C ILE A 258 0.24 22.10 -11.62
N ILE A 259 1.00 21.01 -11.62
CA ILE A 259 2.45 21.04 -11.38
C ILE A 259 3.19 21.75 -12.52
N GLY A 260 2.75 21.60 -13.77
CA GLY A 260 3.41 22.14 -14.97
C GLY A 260 4.17 21.08 -15.80
N LEU A 261 3.72 19.82 -15.72
CA LEU A 261 4.31 18.66 -16.37
C LEU A 261 3.35 18.02 -17.38
N THR A 262 3.89 17.21 -18.29
CA THR A 262 3.12 16.43 -19.25
C THR A 262 3.68 15.01 -19.42
N GLU A 263 2.83 14.03 -19.71
CA GLU A 263 3.24 12.65 -20.04
C GLU A 263 3.39 12.51 -21.56
N THR A 264 4.61 12.28 -22.04
CA THR A 264 4.90 11.98 -23.44
C THR A 264 5.21 10.49 -23.61
N LYS A 265 4.97 9.97 -24.82
CA LYS A 265 5.22 8.57 -25.15
C LYS A 265 6.36 8.48 -26.15
N GLU A 266 7.44 7.83 -25.75
CA GLU A 266 8.60 7.55 -26.60
C GLU A 266 8.73 6.02 -26.75
N GLY A 267 8.30 5.48 -27.90
CA GLY A 267 8.21 4.04 -28.12
C GLY A 267 7.22 3.36 -27.16
N SER A 268 7.69 2.41 -26.34
CA SER A 268 6.90 1.78 -25.27
C SER A 268 7.01 2.50 -23.92
N LYS A 269 7.93 3.45 -23.77
CA LYS A 269 8.17 4.17 -22.52
C LYS A 269 7.28 5.41 -22.43
N LYS A 270 6.82 5.70 -21.22
CA LYS A 270 6.11 6.93 -20.86
C LYS A 270 7.08 7.77 -20.03
N LEU A 271 7.32 9.00 -20.46
CA LEU A 271 8.24 9.93 -19.82
C LEU A 271 7.47 11.15 -19.35
N ILE A 272 7.90 11.72 -18.23
CA ILE A 272 7.32 12.96 -17.69
C ILE A 272 8.26 14.09 -18.02
N GLU A 273 7.77 15.07 -18.76
CA GLU A 273 8.59 16.15 -19.28
C GLU A 273 8.02 17.50 -18.88
N ARG A 274 8.89 18.50 -18.83
CA ARG A 274 8.48 19.90 -18.77
C ARG A 274 7.65 20.22 -20.00
N ASN A 275 6.58 20.99 -19.85
CA ASN A 275 5.75 21.43 -20.98
C ASN A 275 6.60 22.08 -22.08
N LYS A 276 6.17 21.93 -23.34
CA LYS A 276 6.87 22.50 -24.49
C LYS A 276 6.85 24.03 -24.44
N ALA A 277 7.84 24.67 -25.05
CA ALA A 277 7.85 26.13 -25.18
C ALA A 277 6.56 26.60 -25.90
N GLY A 278 5.85 27.56 -25.30
CA GLY A 278 4.52 28.02 -25.75
C GLY A 278 3.34 27.43 -24.96
N GLU A 279 3.53 26.28 -24.30
CA GLU A 279 2.53 25.60 -23.45
C GLU A 279 2.88 25.71 -21.95
N ARG A 280 3.96 26.43 -21.62
CA ARG A 280 4.40 26.68 -20.25
C ARG A 280 3.59 27.81 -19.65
N HIS A 281 2.92 27.53 -18.54
CA HIS A 281 2.19 28.53 -17.77
C HIS A 281 3.01 28.92 -16.54
N THR A 282 3.40 30.19 -16.46
CA THR A 282 4.27 30.71 -15.39
C THR A 282 3.68 30.60 -13.98
N GLY A 283 2.37 30.38 -13.85
CA GLY A 283 1.72 30.10 -12.58
C GLY A 283 1.79 28.65 -12.12
N THR A 284 2.19 27.70 -12.97
CA THR A 284 2.35 26.31 -12.51
C THR A 284 3.49 26.22 -11.52
N ILE A 285 3.38 25.29 -10.56
CA ILE A 285 4.32 25.18 -9.42
C ILE A 285 5.77 25.05 -9.90
N LEU A 286 6.00 24.20 -10.90
CA LEU A 286 7.32 23.97 -11.48
C LEU A 286 7.87 25.22 -12.17
N GLU A 287 7.07 25.88 -13.00
CA GLU A 287 7.54 27.04 -13.77
C GLU A 287 7.85 28.23 -12.86
N ASP A 288 7.01 28.48 -11.85
CA ASP A 288 7.28 29.53 -10.88
C ASP A 288 8.54 29.22 -10.06
N ALA A 289 8.71 27.97 -9.59
CA ALA A 289 9.93 27.54 -8.93
C ALA A 289 11.19 27.76 -9.80
N ILE A 290 11.14 27.42 -11.10
CA ILE A 290 12.24 27.67 -12.04
C ILE A 290 12.55 29.17 -12.13
N ILE A 291 11.51 30.02 -12.24
CA ILE A 291 11.67 31.48 -12.33
C ILE A 291 12.30 32.04 -11.05
N GLN A 292 11.86 31.58 -9.87
CA GLN A 292 12.44 32.02 -8.59
C GLN A 292 13.89 31.53 -8.43
N LEU A 293 14.20 30.30 -8.83
CA LEU A 293 15.57 29.74 -8.74
C LEU A 293 16.55 30.54 -9.60
N ASP A 294 16.14 30.84 -10.83
CA ASP A 294 16.96 31.57 -11.81
C ASP A 294 17.12 33.05 -11.39
N SER A 295 16.02 33.72 -11.05
CA SER A 295 16.04 35.15 -10.68
C SER A 295 16.83 35.45 -9.40
N LEU A 296 16.86 34.52 -8.46
CA LEU A 296 17.60 34.67 -7.19
C LEU A 296 18.98 34.00 -7.20
N ASP A 297 19.44 33.51 -8.36
CA ASP A 297 20.69 32.77 -8.54
C ASP A 297 20.91 31.70 -7.45
N LYS A 298 19.88 30.89 -7.17
CA LYS A 298 19.94 29.91 -6.07
C LYS A 298 20.82 28.71 -6.37
N LEU A 299 21.04 28.40 -7.65
CA LEU A 299 21.86 27.25 -8.04
C LEU A 299 23.34 27.44 -7.66
N SER A 300 23.83 28.67 -7.52
CA SER A 300 25.21 28.95 -7.12
C SER A 300 25.52 28.54 -5.67
N ARG A 301 24.49 28.28 -4.86
CA ARG A 301 24.61 27.82 -3.46
C ARG A 301 24.78 26.31 -3.32
N LEU A 302 24.53 25.55 -4.39
CA LEU A 302 24.70 24.10 -4.37
C LEU A 302 26.18 23.76 -4.51
N GLU A 303 26.71 22.90 -3.65
CA GLU A 303 28.12 22.47 -3.73
C GLU A 303 28.40 21.65 -5.00
N LYS A 304 27.42 20.86 -5.45
CA LYS A 304 27.55 19.93 -6.60
C LYS A 304 26.41 20.10 -7.61
N PRO A 305 26.28 21.27 -8.28
CA PRO A 305 25.17 21.55 -9.18
C PRO A 305 25.15 20.64 -10.41
N ASN A 306 26.31 20.09 -10.80
CA ASN A 306 26.43 19.16 -11.93
C ASN A 306 25.66 17.84 -11.73
N GLN A 307 25.30 17.47 -10.50
CA GLN A 307 24.47 16.28 -10.22
C GLN A 307 23.04 16.45 -10.76
N PHE A 308 22.58 17.70 -10.90
CA PHE A 308 21.24 18.03 -11.37
C PHE A 308 21.19 18.26 -12.89
N GLY A 309 22.26 18.00 -13.63
CA GLY A 309 22.27 18.12 -15.08
C GLY A 309 23.52 18.79 -15.63
N ASN A 310 23.73 18.61 -16.94
CA ASN A 310 24.90 19.13 -17.64
C ASN A 310 24.70 20.60 -18.03
N THR A 311 23.47 21.00 -18.35
CA THR A 311 23.13 22.38 -18.74
C THR A 311 22.47 23.15 -17.61
N GLN A 312 22.53 24.50 -17.63
CA GLN A 312 21.84 25.33 -16.64
C GLN A 312 20.33 25.09 -16.63
N GLN A 313 19.71 24.92 -17.80
CA GLN A 313 18.28 24.64 -17.92
C GLN A 313 17.90 23.27 -17.33
N GLU A 314 18.74 22.24 -17.53
CA GLU A 314 18.54 20.94 -16.89
C GLU A 314 18.64 21.04 -15.37
N ARG A 315 19.62 21.80 -14.86
CA ARG A 315 19.80 22.00 -13.41
C ARG A 315 18.61 22.73 -12.79
N LEU A 316 18.18 23.83 -13.41
CA LEU A 316 16.99 24.57 -12.97
C LEU A 316 15.76 23.66 -12.93
N PHE A 317 15.53 22.90 -14.01
CA PHE A 317 14.41 21.98 -14.08
C PHE A 317 14.48 20.88 -13.02
N ASN A 318 15.61 20.19 -12.86
CA ASN A 318 15.70 19.07 -11.93
C ASN A 318 15.61 19.52 -10.46
N VAL A 319 16.22 20.66 -10.10
CA VAL A 319 16.10 21.25 -8.75
C VAL A 319 14.66 21.71 -8.50
N ALA A 320 14.04 22.42 -9.45
CA ALA A 320 12.65 22.84 -9.32
C ALA A 320 11.67 21.66 -9.24
N LEU A 321 11.92 20.60 -10.00
CA LEU A 321 11.12 19.38 -9.99
C LEU A 321 11.23 18.67 -8.63
N GLU A 322 12.43 18.54 -8.08
CA GLU A 322 12.63 17.95 -6.75
C GLU A 322 11.91 18.75 -5.64
N LEU A 323 11.98 20.07 -5.68
CA LEU A 323 11.24 20.94 -4.77
C LEU A 323 9.72 20.79 -4.96
N SER A 324 9.25 20.83 -6.20
CA SER A 324 7.81 20.71 -6.53
C SER A 324 7.24 19.38 -6.06
N ILE A 325 7.97 18.27 -6.26
CA ILE A 325 7.58 16.95 -5.76
C ILE A 325 7.55 16.95 -4.23
N THR A 326 8.57 17.51 -3.58
CA THR A 326 8.63 17.59 -2.11
C THR A 326 7.42 18.35 -1.53
N TRP A 327 7.04 19.48 -2.14
CA TRP A 327 5.89 20.26 -1.71
C TRP A 327 4.56 19.55 -1.98
N ILE A 328 4.36 18.98 -3.17
CA ILE A 328 3.16 18.21 -3.49
C ILE A 328 3.03 16.98 -2.59
N ASN A 329 4.12 16.29 -2.27
CA ASN A 329 4.14 15.17 -1.32
C ASN A 329 3.56 15.58 0.04
N ARG A 330 4.02 16.72 0.57
CA ARG A 330 3.53 17.27 1.84
C ARG A 330 2.05 17.64 1.78
N ILE A 331 1.61 18.28 0.68
CA ILE A 331 0.19 18.68 0.50
C ILE A 331 -0.71 17.46 0.41
N LEU A 332 -0.33 16.43 -0.36
CA LEU A 332 -1.11 15.20 -0.48
C LEU A 332 -1.15 14.42 0.84
N PHE A 333 -0.03 14.34 1.56
CA PHE A 333 -0.02 13.78 2.91
C PHE A 333 -0.97 14.54 3.85
N LEU A 334 -0.95 15.87 3.78
CA LEU A 334 -1.84 16.70 4.58
C LEU A 334 -3.31 16.50 4.23
N LYS A 335 -3.62 16.24 2.95
CA LYS A 335 -4.98 15.95 2.52
C LYS A 335 -5.49 14.62 3.06
N LEU A 336 -4.63 13.60 3.11
CA LEU A 336 -4.93 12.33 3.77
C LEU A 336 -5.14 12.51 5.28
N LEU A 337 -4.24 13.27 5.95
CA LEU A 337 -4.36 13.58 7.37
C LEU A 337 -5.67 14.32 7.66
N GLU A 338 -5.99 15.35 6.89
CA GLU A 338 -7.24 16.10 7.01
C GLU A 338 -8.46 15.18 6.92
N ALA A 339 -8.51 14.33 5.88
CA ALA A 339 -9.61 13.40 5.68
C ALA A 339 -9.74 12.41 6.86
N GLN A 340 -8.62 11.93 7.39
CA GLN A 340 -8.61 11.03 8.53
C GLN A 340 -9.07 11.69 9.83
N LEU A 341 -8.64 12.93 10.10
CA LEU A 341 -9.09 13.69 11.27
C LEU A 341 -10.61 13.92 11.20
N ILE A 342 -11.14 14.28 10.03
CA ILE A 342 -12.59 14.42 9.83
C ILE A 342 -13.32 13.11 10.16
N ILE A 343 -12.77 11.96 9.74
CA ILE A 343 -13.33 10.63 10.00
C ILE A 343 -13.29 10.29 11.49
N TYR A 344 -12.18 10.54 12.18
CA TYR A 344 -12.03 10.19 13.61
C TYR A 344 -13.08 10.89 14.49
N HIS A 345 -13.49 12.09 14.10
CA HIS A 345 -14.48 12.89 14.81
C HIS A 345 -15.93 12.67 14.35
N ARG A 346 -16.20 11.63 13.55
CA ARG A 346 -17.57 11.28 13.11
C ARG A 346 -18.50 10.81 14.23
N PHE A 347 -17.92 10.24 15.29
CA PHE A 347 -18.65 9.68 16.44
C PHE A 347 -18.93 10.73 17.52
N ASP A 348 -18.43 11.96 17.33
CA ASP A 348 -18.71 13.06 18.23
C ASP A 348 -20.20 13.44 18.11
N LYS A 349 -20.87 13.59 19.26
CA LYS A 349 -22.34 13.73 19.36
C LYS A 349 -22.95 14.84 18.50
N LEU A 350 -22.16 15.85 18.11
CA LEU A 350 -22.60 16.98 17.30
C LEU A 350 -22.60 16.70 15.78
N ASN A 351 -21.93 15.63 15.32
CA ASN A 351 -21.62 15.39 13.89
C ASN A 351 -22.00 13.98 13.41
N ALA A 352 -22.93 13.31 14.11
CA ALA A 352 -23.27 11.90 13.92
C ALA A 352 -23.35 11.47 12.44
N GLY A 353 -22.34 10.71 12.02
CA GLY A 353 -22.30 10.01 10.72
C GLY A 353 -21.74 10.80 9.52
N LYS A 354 -21.27 12.05 9.68
CA LYS A 354 -20.74 12.85 8.54
C LYS A 354 -19.29 13.32 8.68
N GLY A 355 -18.67 13.08 9.83
CA GLY A 355 -17.36 13.62 10.17
C GLY A 355 -17.42 15.13 10.50
N ASP A 356 -16.48 15.61 11.30
CA ASP A 356 -16.43 17.02 11.69
C ASP A 356 -15.63 17.85 10.69
N LYS A 357 -16.33 18.55 9.78
CA LYS A 357 -15.69 19.41 8.76
C LYS A 357 -14.86 20.56 9.33
N THR A 358 -14.98 20.90 10.61
CA THR A 358 -14.13 21.93 11.24
C THR A 358 -12.65 21.51 11.33
N TYR A 359 -12.38 20.21 11.20
CA TYR A 359 -11.03 19.66 11.05
C TYR A 359 -10.47 19.83 9.63
N SER A 360 -11.24 20.34 8.66
CA SER A 360 -10.68 20.76 7.39
C SER A 360 -9.77 21.97 7.57
N PHE A 361 -8.57 21.92 6.98
CA PHE A 361 -7.58 22.97 7.04
C PHE A 361 -6.85 23.25 5.72
N LEU A 362 -6.92 22.38 4.71
CA LEU A 362 -6.35 22.62 3.37
C LEU A 362 -7.37 23.33 2.47
N ASN A 363 -7.71 24.57 2.83
CA ASN A 363 -8.65 25.39 2.07
C ASN A 363 -8.25 26.87 2.16
N LEU A 364 -8.86 27.71 1.30
CA LEU A 364 -8.55 29.13 1.25
C LEU A 364 -9.05 29.95 2.45
N ASP A 365 -9.93 29.39 3.29
CA ASP A 365 -10.36 30.08 4.50
C ASP A 365 -9.22 30.13 5.52
N LYS A 366 -8.43 29.04 5.62
CA LYS A 366 -7.27 28.93 6.52
C LYS A 366 -5.92 29.23 5.87
N ILE A 367 -5.76 28.93 4.58
CA ILE A 367 -4.48 29.05 3.85
C ILE A 367 -4.71 29.95 2.63
N LYS A 368 -4.39 31.24 2.76
CA LYS A 368 -4.65 32.24 1.73
C LYS A 368 -3.49 32.39 0.75
N SER A 369 -2.28 32.05 1.18
CA SER A 369 -1.05 32.18 0.39
C SER A 369 -0.09 31.00 0.60
N TYR A 370 0.97 30.97 -0.21
CA TYR A 370 2.08 30.03 -0.02
C TYR A 370 2.85 30.28 1.30
N ASP A 371 2.80 31.48 1.87
CA ASP A 371 3.36 31.78 3.20
C ASP A 371 2.61 31.05 4.32
N ASP A 372 1.28 31.01 4.24
CA ASP A 372 0.44 30.26 5.18
C ASP A 372 0.71 28.76 5.07
N LEU A 373 0.88 28.26 3.84
CA LEU A 373 1.22 26.85 3.58
C LEU A 373 2.61 26.49 4.11
N ASN A 374 3.58 27.39 3.94
CA ASN A 374 4.92 27.25 4.53
C ASN A 374 4.86 27.24 6.06
N SER A 375 4.02 28.08 6.66
CA SER A 375 3.79 28.11 8.11
C SER A 375 3.14 26.82 8.61
N LEU A 376 2.18 26.27 7.87
CA LEU A 376 1.60 24.95 8.16
C LEU A 376 2.67 23.84 8.16
N PHE A 377 3.59 23.84 7.19
CA PHE A 377 4.66 22.85 7.15
C PHE A 377 5.58 22.95 8.37
N PHE A 378 6.16 24.13 8.61
CA PHE A 378 7.32 24.24 9.51
C PHE A 378 6.99 24.79 10.90
N GLN A 379 5.87 25.48 11.07
CA GLN A 379 5.46 26.08 12.34
C GLN A 379 4.32 25.33 13.02
N VAL A 380 3.57 24.47 12.30
CA VAL A 380 2.47 23.66 12.86
C VAL A 380 2.87 22.19 12.97
N LEU A 381 3.10 21.52 11.84
CA LEU A 381 3.27 20.05 11.82
C LEU A 381 4.62 19.60 12.37
N ALA A 382 5.62 20.45 12.19
CA ALA A 382 6.96 20.24 12.71
C ALA A 382 7.15 20.79 14.13
N ARG A 383 6.11 21.31 14.80
CA ARG A 383 6.25 21.97 16.11
C ARG A 383 5.15 21.57 17.10
N ARG A 384 5.53 21.31 18.35
CA ARG A 384 4.59 20.97 19.42
C ARG A 384 3.61 22.12 19.67
N HIS A 385 2.39 21.80 20.10
CA HIS A 385 1.33 22.80 20.24
C HIS A 385 1.70 23.94 21.19
N GLU A 386 2.32 23.60 22.33
CA GLU A 386 2.82 24.53 23.35
C GLU A 386 3.96 25.47 22.88
N GLU A 387 4.63 25.12 21.78
CA GLU A 387 5.71 25.92 21.21
C GLU A 387 5.25 26.79 20.04
N ARG A 388 3.99 26.67 19.59
CA ARG A 388 3.45 27.47 18.47
C ARG A 388 3.30 28.93 18.91
N ASN A 389 3.41 29.84 17.94
CA ASN A 389 3.04 31.24 18.20
C ASN A 389 1.50 31.36 18.25
N GLU A 390 1.01 32.43 18.87
CA GLU A 390 -0.43 32.65 19.12
C GLU A 390 -1.25 32.63 17.83
N ASP A 391 -0.79 33.30 16.77
CA ASP A 391 -1.49 33.40 15.49
C ASP A 391 -1.70 32.01 14.84
N VAL A 392 -0.63 31.23 14.77
CA VAL A 392 -0.64 29.89 14.18
C VAL A 392 -1.46 28.91 15.03
N GLN A 393 -1.39 29.05 16.36
CA GLN A 393 -2.18 28.23 17.28
C GLN A 393 -3.67 28.48 17.10
N GLN A 394 -4.08 29.74 16.88
CA GLN A 394 -5.49 30.08 16.64
C GLN A 394 -6.01 29.55 15.29
N ILE A 395 -5.23 29.68 14.22
CA ILE A 395 -5.65 29.26 12.87
C ILE A 395 -5.67 27.72 12.76
N PHE A 396 -4.66 27.05 13.32
CA PHE A 396 -4.44 25.61 13.19
C PHE A 396 -4.59 24.86 14.52
N GLU A 397 -5.52 25.30 15.36
CA GLU A 397 -5.79 24.72 16.69
C GLU A 397 -5.99 23.20 16.63
N LYS A 398 -6.77 22.75 15.64
CA LYS A 398 -7.16 21.35 15.45
C LYS A 398 -6.15 20.50 14.67
N VAL A 399 -5.02 21.08 14.25
CA VAL A 399 -3.99 20.36 13.49
C VAL A 399 -2.95 19.77 14.46
N PRO A 400 -2.80 18.44 14.51
CA PRO A 400 -1.89 17.79 15.46
C PRO A 400 -0.43 18.03 15.09
N TYR A 401 0.45 17.81 16.06
CA TYR A 401 1.88 17.67 15.84
C TYR A 401 2.19 16.21 15.49
N LEU A 402 3.05 15.97 14.49
CA LEU A 402 3.36 14.61 14.01
C LEU A 402 4.80 14.16 14.28
N ASN A 403 5.69 15.06 14.71
CA ASN A 403 7.14 14.80 14.86
C ASN A 403 7.81 14.14 13.63
N SER A 404 7.27 14.35 12.43
CA SER A 404 7.75 13.67 11.23
C SER A 404 8.85 14.47 10.54
N SER A 405 9.92 13.78 10.14
CA SER A 405 10.97 14.35 9.28
C SER A 405 10.46 14.79 7.91
N LEU A 406 9.26 14.33 7.50
CA LEU A 406 8.57 14.83 6.31
C LEU A 406 8.39 16.35 6.33
N PHE A 407 8.18 16.93 7.51
CA PHE A 407 7.94 18.37 7.70
C PHE A 407 9.17 19.11 8.25
N GLU A 408 10.34 18.47 8.23
CA GLU A 408 11.60 19.19 8.43
C GLU A 408 12.07 19.79 7.09
N PRO A 409 12.65 21.01 7.10
CA PRO A 409 13.24 21.57 5.91
C PRO A 409 14.31 20.64 5.35
N THR A 410 14.21 20.32 4.06
CA THR A 410 15.23 19.53 3.37
C THR A 410 16.46 20.39 3.09
N ASP A 411 17.62 19.75 2.85
CA ASP A 411 18.85 20.46 2.50
C ASP A 411 18.67 21.33 1.25
N ILE A 412 17.96 20.82 0.25
CA ILE A 412 17.68 21.56 -0.99
C ILE A 412 16.80 22.79 -0.72
N GLU A 413 15.78 22.71 0.15
CA GLU A 413 14.95 23.86 0.52
C GLU A 413 15.76 24.92 1.28
N GLN A 414 16.60 24.49 2.23
CA GLN A 414 17.48 25.38 3.00
C GLN A 414 18.47 26.12 2.10
N LEU A 415 19.08 25.42 1.15
CA LEU A 415 20.08 26.00 0.25
C LEU A 415 19.44 26.86 -0.84
N THR A 416 18.23 26.51 -1.31
CA THR A 416 17.61 27.13 -2.48
C THR A 416 16.36 27.94 -2.16
N LEU A 417 15.18 27.32 -2.17
CA LEU A 417 13.88 27.95 -2.04
C LEU A 417 12.95 27.16 -1.10
N PHE A 418 12.13 27.91 -0.39
CA PHE A 418 10.95 27.41 0.31
C PHE A 418 9.69 27.62 -0.53
N ILE A 419 8.61 26.92 -0.21
CA ILE A 419 7.34 27.06 -0.94
C ILE A 419 6.77 28.48 -0.87
N SER A 420 7.05 29.21 0.22
CA SER A 420 6.69 30.63 0.38
C SER A 420 7.31 31.57 -0.66
N ASN A 421 8.32 31.12 -1.41
CA ASN A 421 8.89 31.93 -2.47
C ASN A 421 8.04 31.95 -3.75
N LEU A 422 7.06 31.03 -3.89
CA LEU A 422 6.11 31.02 -4.99
C LEU A 422 5.16 32.23 -4.93
N LYS A 423 4.61 32.61 -6.08
CA LYS A 423 3.81 33.81 -6.27
C LYS A 423 2.31 33.51 -6.23
N ASP A 424 1.61 34.13 -5.29
CA ASP A 424 0.16 33.94 -5.08
C ASP A 424 -0.71 34.54 -6.21
N ASP A 425 -0.19 35.55 -6.93
CA ASP A 425 -0.92 36.30 -7.96
C ASP A 425 -1.03 35.56 -9.31
N LYS A 426 -0.33 34.43 -9.46
CA LYS A 426 -0.28 33.72 -10.73
C LYS A 426 -1.50 32.84 -10.93
N THR A 427 -1.97 32.83 -12.17
CA THR A 427 -3.12 32.02 -12.59
C THR A 427 -2.73 31.05 -13.70
N ILE A 428 -3.43 29.92 -13.74
CA ILE A 428 -3.29 28.89 -14.77
C ILE A 428 -4.66 28.53 -15.34
N PRO A 429 -4.75 28.09 -16.61
CA PRO A 429 -6.01 27.66 -17.17
C PRO A 429 -6.50 26.36 -16.54
N PHE A 430 -7.81 26.16 -16.48
CA PHE A 430 -8.38 24.85 -16.13
C PHE A 430 -7.95 23.78 -17.14
N PHE A 431 -7.68 22.58 -16.64
CA PHE A 431 -7.41 21.42 -17.49
C PHE A 431 -8.65 21.09 -18.35
N SER A 432 -8.43 20.74 -19.61
CA SER A 432 -9.53 20.48 -20.56
C SER A 432 -10.50 19.37 -20.11
N GLN A 433 -10.01 18.43 -19.31
CA GLN A 433 -10.80 17.34 -18.73
C GLN A 433 -11.01 17.49 -17.23
N THR A 434 -10.94 18.71 -16.69
CA THR A 434 -11.04 18.98 -15.26
C THR A 434 -12.22 18.28 -14.60
N VAL A 435 -11.98 17.76 -13.39
CA VAL A 435 -13.03 17.23 -12.50
C VAL A 435 -13.96 18.34 -12.00
N LEU A 436 -13.50 19.59 -12.00
CA LEU A 436 -14.22 20.72 -11.45
C LEU A 436 -15.38 21.15 -12.36
N LYS A 437 -16.57 21.20 -11.77
CA LYS A 437 -17.81 21.56 -12.45
C LYS A 437 -18.36 22.88 -11.91
N ASP A 438 -19.02 23.64 -12.78
CA ASP A 438 -19.80 24.81 -12.41
C ASP A 438 -21.14 24.42 -11.77
N GLN A 439 -21.92 25.42 -11.36
CA GLN A 439 -23.25 25.22 -10.74
C GLN A 439 -24.26 24.52 -11.68
N GLN A 440 -24.00 24.51 -12.99
CA GLN A 440 -24.83 23.84 -13.99
C GLN A 440 -24.34 22.41 -14.28
N GLY A 441 -23.29 21.95 -13.58
CA GLY A 441 -22.70 20.63 -13.76
C GLY A 441 -21.76 20.52 -14.97
N LYS A 442 -21.45 21.62 -15.65
CA LYS A 442 -20.53 21.66 -16.80
C LYS A 442 -19.10 21.87 -16.32
N LYS A 443 -18.11 21.33 -17.05
CA LYS A 443 -16.69 21.52 -16.72
C LYS A 443 -16.33 23.01 -16.73
N ARG A 444 -15.60 23.44 -15.70
CA ARG A 444 -15.13 24.83 -15.59
C ARG A 444 -14.09 25.15 -16.67
N THR A 445 -14.09 26.41 -17.09
CA THR A 445 -13.18 26.96 -18.11
C THR A 445 -12.69 28.35 -17.69
N GLY A 446 -11.55 28.80 -18.22
CA GLY A 446 -10.91 30.06 -17.84
C GLY A 446 -9.66 29.84 -17.00
N ASN A 447 -9.23 30.88 -16.28
CA ASN A 447 -8.04 30.86 -15.42
C ASN A 447 -8.41 30.98 -13.95
N ILE A 448 -7.59 30.41 -13.08
CA ILE A 448 -7.76 30.40 -11.62
C ILE A 448 -6.37 30.47 -10.96
N SER A 449 -6.27 31.01 -9.74
CA SER A 449 -4.98 30.99 -9.04
C SER A 449 -4.55 29.55 -8.76
N THR A 450 -3.25 29.27 -8.83
CA THR A 450 -2.74 27.91 -8.75
C THR A 450 -3.03 27.25 -7.40
N LEU A 451 -2.89 28.01 -6.31
CA LEU A 451 -3.17 27.52 -4.96
C LEU A 451 -4.67 27.18 -4.79
N GLN A 452 -5.55 28.06 -5.26
CA GLN A 452 -6.99 27.80 -5.24
C GLN A 452 -7.35 26.58 -6.08
N TYR A 453 -6.78 26.47 -7.28
CA TYR A 453 -7.03 25.33 -8.16
C TYR A 453 -6.58 24.03 -7.48
N LEU A 454 -5.40 24.00 -6.87
CA LEU A 454 -4.90 22.82 -6.17
C LEU A 454 -5.87 22.37 -5.06
N PHE A 455 -6.34 23.28 -4.20
CA PHE A 455 -7.27 22.91 -3.12
C PHE A 455 -8.63 22.47 -3.65
N GLU A 456 -9.25 23.20 -4.59
CA GLU A 456 -10.53 22.80 -5.18
C GLU A 456 -10.41 21.45 -5.91
N PHE A 457 -9.30 21.23 -6.62
CA PHE A 457 -8.99 19.96 -7.27
C PHE A 457 -8.91 18.81 -6.26
N LEU A 458 -8.16 18.97 -5.17
CA LEU A 458 -8.06 17.94 -4.13
C LEU A 458 -9.39 17.70 -3.41
N ASP A 459 -10.19 18.75 -3.17
CA ASP A 459 -11.52 18.64 -2.57
C ASP A 459 -12.53 17.91 -3.44
N ALA A 460 -12.30 17.82 -4.75
CA ALA A 460 -13.17 17.08 -5.67
C ALA A 460 -13.01 15.55 -5.56
N TYR A 461 -12.01 15.06 -4.83
CA TYR A 461 -11.76 13.64 -4.59
C TYR A 461 -11.97 13.28 -3.10
N ASP A 462 -12.17 12.00 -2.82
CA ASP A 462 -12.26 11.46 -1.46
C ASP A 462 -10.90 10.88 -1.05
N PHE A 463 -10.29 11.43 0.00
CA PHE A 463 -8.99 11.00 0.55
C PHE A 463 -9.12 10.23 1.86
N GLY A 464 -10.34 9.83 2.25
CA GLY A 464 -10.59 9.10 3.48
C GLY A 464 -9.75 7.84 3.59
N ALA A 465 -9.03 7.70 4.71
CA ALA A 465 -8.27 6.49 5.02
C ALA A 465 -9.26 5.35 5.30
N GLU A 466 -9.32 4.43 4.34
CA GLU A 466 -10.17 3.23 4.38
C GLU A 466 -11.67 3.55 4.31
N GLY A 467 -12.32 3.08 3.25
CA GLY A 467 -13.77 3.20 3.14
C GLY A 467 -14.44 2.40 4.26
N GLY A 468 -14.97 3.09 5.26
CA GLY A 468 -16.04 2.55 6.08
C GLY A 468 -17.18 2.06 5.19
N GLU A 469 -17.98 1.11 5.69
CA GLU A 469 -19.16 0.62 4.98
C GLU A 469 -20.28 1.66 5.03
N GLU A 470 -20.10 2.70 4.21
CA GLU A 470 -21.02 3.83 4.17
C GLU A 470 -21.36 4.23 2.75
N ILE A 471 -22.54 4.82 2.65
CA ILE A 471 -23.04 5.36 1.40
C ILE A 471 -22.41 6.72 1.16
N GLN A 472 -21.77 6.88 0.01
CA GLN A 472 -21.21 8.15 -0.41
C GLN A 472 -22.35 9.08 -0.83
N GLU A 473 -22.50 10.23 -0.16
CA GLU A 473 -23.50 11.23 -0.54
C GLU A 473 -23.10 12.01 -1.81
N ASP A 474 -21.79 12.23 -1.98
CA ASP A 474 -21.21 12.92 -3.14
C ASP A 474 -20.48 11.91 -4.02
N ASN A 475 -20.64 11.95 -5.35
CA ASN A 475 -19.96 11.04 -6.29
C ASN A 475 -18.46 11.36 -6.47
N LYS A 476 -17.69 11.41 -5.38
CA LYS A 476 -16.24 11.70 -5.41
C LYS A 476 -15.46 10.41 -5.61
N THR A 477 -14.46 10.45 -6.49
CA THR A 477 -13.59 9.29 -6.68
C THR A 477 -12.63 9.15 -5.50
N LEU A 478 -12.49 7.94 -4.96
CA LEU A 478 -11.57 7.63 -3.86
C LEU A 478 -10.11 7.62 -4.35
N ILE A 479 -9.23 8.31 -3.64
CA ILE A 479 -7.78 8.31 -3.86
C ILE A 479 -7.12 7.73 -2.62
N ASN A 480 -6.73 6.45 -2.70
CA ASN A 480 -6.07 5.75 -1.60
C ASN A 480 -4.55 6.00 -1.60
N ALA A 481 -3.90 5.59 -0.51
CA ALA A 481 -2.45 5.67 -0.32
C ALA A 481 -1.64 5.00 -1.44
N SER A 482 -2.13 3.87 -1.93
CA SER A 482 -1.47 3.06 -2.96
C SER A 482 -1.44 3.77 -4.31
N VAL A 483 -2.54 4.45 -4.67
CA VAL A 483 -2.66 5.31 -5.87
C VAL A 483 -1.68 6.49 -5.81
N LEU A 484 -1.49 7.11 -4.64
CA LEU A 484 -0.50 8.18 -4.50
C LEU A 484 0.93 7.68 -4.70
N GLY A 485 1.26 6.51 -4.15
CA GLY A 485 2.54 5.85 -4.42
C GLY A 485 2.79 5.67 -5.92
N LEU A 486 1.79 5.17 -6.65
CA LEU A 486 1.82 5.00 -8.10
C LEU A 486 2.01 6.31 -8.88
N ILE A 487 1.35 7.38 -8.45
CA ILE A 487 1.45 8.69 -9.09
C ILE A 487 2.89 9.21 -8.98
N PHE A 488 3.46 9.13 -7.78
CA PHE A 488 4.82 9.62 -7.54
C PHE A 488 5.88 8.75 -8.21
N GLU A 489 5.69 7.44 -8.25
CA GLU A 489 6.52 6.54 -9.05
C GLU A 489 6.59 6.99 -10.50
N LYS A 490 5.44 7.30 -11.10
CA LYS A 490 5.40 7.76 -12.49
C LYS A 490 6.04 9.12 -12.70
N ILE A 491 5.84 10.05 -11.77
CA ILE A 491 6.48 11.37 -11.82
C ILE A 491 8.00 11.21 -11.72
N ASN A 492 8.49 10.32 -10.86
CA ASN A 492 9.91 10.02 -10.70
C ASN A 492 10.53 9.19 -11.83
N GLY A 493 9.74 8.37 -12.53
CA GLY A 493 10.19 7.53 -13.65
C GLY A 493 10.63 8.30 -14.90
N TYR A 494 10.69 9.63 -14.84
CA TYR A 494 10.93 10.55 -15.95
C TYR A 494 12.29 10.43 -16.64
N LYS A 495 13.30 9.83 -16.00
CA LYS A 495 14.61 9.54 -16.60
C LYS A 495 14.89 8.05 -16.79
N ASP A 496 14.51 7.21 -15.82
CA ASP A 496 15.06 5.85 -15.72
C ASP A 496 14.10 4.72 -16.14
N GLY A 497 12.83 5.05 -16.48
CA GLY A 497 11.88 4.03 -16.93
C GLY A 497 11.56 2.99 -15.87
N SER A 498 11.35 3.43 -14.62
CA SER A 498 10.99 2.59 -13.48
C SER A 498 9.78 1.70 -13.80
N PHE A 499 9.94 0.39 -13.64
CA PHE A 499 8.87 -0.59 -13.87
C PHE A 499 8.06 -0.84 -12.61
N PHE A 500 6.77 -0.50 -12.68
CA PHE A 500 5.81 -0.82 -11.64
C PHE A 500 5.65 -2.34 -11.49
N THR A 501 5.76 -2.83 -10.26
CA THR A 501 5.43 -4.23 -9.94
C THR A 501 3.96 -4.29 -9.55
N PRO A 502 3.10 -5.00 -10.31
CA PRO A 502 1.69 -5.15 -9.96
C PRO A 502 1.50 -5.64 -8.53
N GLY A 503 0.55 -5.06 -7.77
CA GLY A 503 0.38 -5.38 -6.36
C GLY A 503 0.03 -6.84 -6.06
N PHE A 504 -0.59 -7.56 -7.00
CA PHE A 504 -0.79 -9.00 -6.82
C PHE A 504 0.53 -9.79 -6.79
N ILE A 505 1.56 -9.32 -7.50
CA ILE A 505 2.90 -9.91 -7.51
C ILE A 505 3.61 -9.59 -6.20
N THR A 506 3.61 -8.34 -5.75
CA THR A 506 4.23 -7.94 -4.48
C THR A 506 3.60 -8.70 -3.31
N MET A 507 2.26 -8.72 -3.25
CA MET A 507 1.50 -9.46 -2.24
C MET A 507 1.85 -10.95 -2.24
N TYR A 508 1.84 -11.60 -3.41
CA TYR A 508 2.15 -13.03 -3.52
C TYR A 508 3.59 -13.34 -3.08
N MET A 509 4.57 -12.56 -3.56
CA MET A 509 5.98 -12.80 -3.22
C MET A 509 6.26 -12.53 -1.75
N CYS A 510 5.69 -11.48 -1.16
CA CYS A 510 5.79 -11.21 0.27
C CYS A 510 5.14 -12.35 1.09
N ARG A 511 3.91 -12.76 0.73
CA ARG A 511 3.19 -13.85 1.41
C ARG A 511 3.98 -15.15 1.44
N GLU A 512 4.48 -15.59 0.30
CA GLU A 512 5.23 -16.86 0.22
C GLU A 512 6.58 -16.79 0.94
N THR A 513 7.27 -15.65 0.85
CA THR A 513 8.63 -15.51 1.38
C THR A 513 8.62 -15.29 2.89
N ILE A 514 7.78 -14.38 3.39
CA ILE A 514 7.75 -14.00 4.80
C ILE A 514 7.25 -15.15 5.67
N ARG A 515 6.21 -15.87 5.23
CA ARG A 515 5.70 -17.02 5.97
C ARG A 515 6.77 -18.10 6.15
N LYS A 516 7.56 -18.38 5.10
CA LYS A 516 8.69 -19.32 5.16
C LYS A 516 9.82 -18.79 6.06
N ALA A 517 10.15 -17.52 5.95
CA ALA A 517 11.18 -16.88 6.78
C ALA A 517 10.83 -16.94 8.27
N VAL A 518 9.55 -16.72 8.63
CA VAL A 518 9.06 -16.85 10.00
C VAL A 518 9.24 -18.29 10.50
N VAL A 519 8.79 -19.30 9.74
CA VAL A 519 8.99 -20.72 10.10
C VAL A 519 10.47 -21.05 10.30
N GLN A 520 11.33 -20.62 9.38
CA GLN A 520 12.77 -20.81 9.47
C GLN A 520 13.37 -20.15 10.72
N LYS A 521 13.01 -18.90 11.01
CA LYS A 521 13.51 -18.16 12.17
C LYS A 521 13.17 -18.84 13.50
N PHE A 522 11.95 -19.36 13.61
CA PHE A 522 11.54 -20.16 14.77
C PHE A 522 12.35 -21.46 14.88
N ASN A 523 12.51 -22.19 13.77
CA ASN A 523 13.31 -23.43 13.77
C ASN A 523 14.78 -23.17 14.15
N GLU A 524 15.39 -22.09 13.67
CA GLU A 524 16.77 -21.71 14.01
C GLU A 524 16.93 -21.33 15.48
N THR A 525 15.98 -20.55 16.01
CA THR A 525 16.02 -20.01 17.39
C THR A 525 15.63 -21.07 18.42
N LYS A 526 14.58 -21.84 18.16
CA LYS A 526 14.00 -22.83 19.08
C LYS A 526 14.48 -24.26 18.86
N LYS A 527 15.21 -24.52 17.77
CA LYS A 527 15.61 -25.88 17.32
C LYS A 527 14.39 -26.78 17.10
N TRP A 528 13.32 -26.21 16.55
CA TRP A 528 12.12 -26.93 16.14
C TRP A 528 12.24 -27.46 14.71
N ASN A 529 11.33 -28.37 14.35
CA ASN A 529 11.18 -28.94 13.00
C ASN A 529 9.76 -28.66 12.47
N CYS A 530 9.32 -27.41 12.51
CA CYS A 530 8.02 -27.01 11.97
C CYS A 530 8.11 -26.80 10.46
N THR A 531 7.06 -27.16 9.73
CA THR A 531 6.97 -27.03 8.27
C THR A 531 5.96 -25.98 7.83
N THR A 532 4.93 -25.73 8.63
CA THR A 532 3.90 -24.72 8.36
C THR A 532 3.73 -23.72 9.51
N LEU A 533 2.94 -22.68 9.29
CA LEU A 533 2.57 -21.73 10.34
C LEU A 533 1.62 -22.36 11.36
N GLU A 534 0.79 -23.31 10.97
CA GLU A 534 -0.06 -24.07 11.88
C GLU A 534 0.80 -24.89 12.86
N ASP A 535 1.84 -25.56 12.37
CA ASP A 535 2.81 -26.27 13.22
C ASP A 535 3.46 -25.35 14.26
N LEU A 536 3.75 -24.09 13.87
CA LEU A 536 4.27 -23.09 14.79
C LEU A 536 3.21 -22.66 15.80
N TYR A 537 2.00 -22.34 15.35
CA TYR A 537 0.90 -21.89 16.20
C TYR A 537 0.63 -22.89 17.34
N ASP A 538 0.63 -24.18 17.05
CA ASP A 538 0.39 -25.27 18.00
C ASP A 538 1.54 -25.42 19.02
N LYS A 539 2.77 -25.06 18.66
CA LYS A 539 3.95 -25.13 19.55
C LYS A 539 4.23 -23.85 20.34
N ILE A 540 3.65 -22.71 19.96
CA ILE A 540 3.90 -21.45 20.67
C ILE A 540 3.18 -21.46 22.03
N GLU A 541 3.97 -21.60 23.08
CA GLU A 541 3.55 -21.45 24.47
C GLU A 541 3.70 -19.99 24.94
N ASP A 542 4.90 -19.41 24.78
CA ASP A 542 5.17 -18.01 25.12
C ASP A 542 4.96 -17.08 23.92
N ARG A 543 3.85 -16.36 23.94
CA ARG A 543 3.47 -15.40 22.89
C ARG A 543 4.35 -14.15 22.89
N LYS A 544 4.89 -13.71 24.04
CA LYS A 544 5.78 -12.55 24.12
C LYS A 544 7.12 -12.87 23.47
N GLU A 545 7.65 -14.05 23.76
CA GLU A 545 8.88 -14.52 23.13
C GLU A 545 8.67 -14.73 21.62
N ALA A 546 7.56 -15.34 21.21
CA ALA A 546 7.22 -15.50 19.80
C ALA A 546 7.11 -14.14 19.06
N ASN A 547 6.52 -13.12 19.69
CA ASN A 547 6.48 -11.76 19.14
C ASN A 547 7.89 -11.18 18.98
N LYS A 548 8.78 -11.36 19.97
CA LYS A 548 10.20 -10.96 19.86
C LYS A 548 10.94 -11.66 18.72
N ILE A 549 10.69 -12.95 18.50
CA ILE A 549 11.29 -13.70 17.39
C ILE A 549 10.86 -13.10 16.04
N VAL A 550 9.56 -12.86 15.87
CA VAL A 550 9.05 -12.25 14.62
C VAL A 550 9.58 -10.82 14.44
N ASN A 551 9.66 -10.02 15.51
CA ASN A 551 10.25 -8.67 15.48
C ASN A 551 11.75 -8.61 15.22
N SER A 552 12.44 -9.76 15.25
CA SER A 552 13.88 -9.84 14.95
C SER A 552 14.19 -10.11 13.49
N ILE A 553 13.18 -10.38 12.66
CA ILE A 553 13.32 -10.71 11.25
C ILE A 553 13.67 -9.45 10.46
N LYS A 554 14.75 -9.48 9.68
CA LYS A 554 15.22 -8.37 8.87
C LYS A 554 14.95 -8.63 7.39
N ILE A 555 14.17 -7.75 6.77
CA ILE A 555 13.72 -7.80 5.38
C ILE A 555 14.32 -6.59 4.66
N CYS A 556 15.05 -6.84 3.57
CA CYS A 556 15.68 -5.78 2.78
C CYS A 556 15.18 -5.76 1.33
N ASP A 557 14.85 -4.56 0.86
CA ASP A 557 14.75 -4.25 -0.57
C ASP A 557 15.94 -3.38 -1.02
N PRO A 558 16.91 -3.93 -1.78
CA PRO A 558 18.12 -3.22 -2.19
C PRO A 558 17.91 -2.27 -3.38
N ALA A 559 16.72 -2.25 -3.97
CA ALA A 559 16.31 -1.34 -5.05
C ALA A 559 14.85 -0.91 -4.80
N VAL A 560 14.65 -0.28 -3.65
CA VAL A 560 13.33 -0.15 -3.01
C VAL A 560 12.32 0.62 -3.85
N GLY A 561 12.78 1.50 -4.75
CA GLY A 561 11.91 2.36 -5.53
C GLY A 561 10.98 3.14 -4.60
N SER A 562 9.68 3.01 -4.83
CA SER A 562 8.63 3.63 -4.02
C SER A 562 8.26 2.88 -2.75
N GLY A 563 8.90 1.76 -2.44
CA GLY A 563 8.63 0.97 -1.23
C GLY A 563 7.40 0.07 -1.30
N HIS A 564 6.93 -0.31 -2.49
CA HIS A 564 5.78 -1.22 -2.63
C HIS A 564 6.02 -2.55 -1.89
N PHE A 565 7.17 -3.20 -2.12
CA PHE A 565 7.52 -4.44 -1.41
C PHE A 565 7.58 -4.28 0.10
N LEU A 566 8.10 -3.16 0.61
CA LEU A 566 8.19 -2.94 2.05
C LEU A 566 6.80 -2.76 2.69
N VAL A 567 5.86 -2.09 2.02
CA VAL A 567 4.47 -1.99 2.49
C VAL A 567 3.76 -3.34 2.44
N SER A 568 3.93 -4.11 1.34
CA SER A 568 3.40 -5.47 1.26
C SER A 568 3.98 -6.37 2.35
N ALA A 569 5.27 -6.24 2.65
CA ALA A 569 5.95 -6.99 3.71
C ALA A 569 5.45 -6.59 5.10
N LEU A 570 5.25 -5.30 5.36
CA LEU A 570 4.64 -4.79 6.58
C LEU A 570 3.27 -5.42 6.82
N ASN A 571 2.39 -5.38 5.82
CA ASN A 571 1.03 -5.91 5.90
C ASN A 571 1.04 -7.42 6.14
N GLU A 572 1.88 -8.17 5.43
CA GLU A 572 1.99 -9.62 5.62
C GLU A 572 2.56 -9.99 7.00
N MET A 573 3.55 -9.26 7.51
CA MET A 573 4.09 -9.48 8.85
C MET A 573 2.99 -9.32 9.92
N ILE A 574 2.14 -8.29 9.81
CA ILE A 574 1.00 -8.11 10.72
C ILE A 574 -0.01 -9.26 10.59
N ALA A 575 -0.32 -9.70 9.36
CA ALA A 575 -1.21 -10.83 9.14
C ALA A 575 -0.66 -12.13 9.74
N VAL A 576 0.64 -12.42 9.56
CA VAL A 576 1.29 -13.59 10.18
C VAL A 576 1.25 -13.51 11.70
N LYS A 577 1.44 -12.32 12.29
CA LYS A 577 1.28 -12.14 13.74
C LYS A 577 -0.16 -12.40 14.20
N ASN A 578 -1.17 -12.06 13.40
CA ASN A 578 -2.56 -12.43 13.68
C ASN A 578 -2.78 -13.94 13.53
N ASP A 579 -2.22 -14.61 12.52
CA ASP A 579 -2.35 -16.06 12.35
C ASP A 579 -1.73 -16.81 13.53
N LEU A 580 -0.55 -16.39 13.96
CA LEU A 580 0.15 -16.93 15.13
C LEU A 580 -0.42 -16.43 16.46
N LYS A 581 -1.48 -15.60 16.48
CA LYS A 581 -2.10 -15.06 17.70
C LYS A 581 -1.12 -14.40 18.67
N ILE A 582 -0.13 -13.70 18.13
CA ILE A 582 0.91 -12.97 18.87
C ILE A 582 0.76 -11.45 18.80
N LEU A 583 -0.28 -10.92 18.13
CA LEU A 583 -0.68 -9.51 18.27
C LEU A 583 -1.19 -9.25 19.68
N GLN A 584 -0.42 -8.48 20.45
CA GLN A 584 -0.66 -8.20 21.86
C GLN A 584 -0.66 -6.68 22.10
N ASP A 585 -1.55 -6.22 22.97
CA ASP A 585 -1.52 -4.85 23.46
C ASP A 585 -0.31 -4.60 24.37
N ARG A 586 -0.18 -3.36 24.87
CA ARG A 586 0.89 -2.94 25.79
C ARG A 586 0.93 -3.75 27.10
N ASP A 587 -0.19 -4.30 27.56
CA ASP A 587 -0.26 -5.16 28.75
C ASP A 587 0.11 -6.63 28.44
N GLY A 588 0.30 -6.98 27.17
CA GLY A 588 0.52 -8.35 26.71
C GLY A 588 -0.77 -9.15 26.54
N LYS A 589 -1.95 -8.52 26.53
CA LYS A 589 -3.21 -9.22 26.24
C LYS A 589 -3.42 -9.29 24.74
N ARG A 590 -3.83 -10.47 24.28
CA ARG A 590 -4.14 -10.72 22.87
C ARG A 590 -5.33 -9.87 22.40
N LEU A 591 -5.27 -9.45 21.13
CA LEU A 591 -6.46 -9.05 20.38
C LEU A 591 -7.27 -10.32 20.04
N LYS A 592 -8.35 -10.55 20.79
CA LYS A 592 -9.35 -11.59 20.51
C LYS A 592 -10.43 -10.99 19.61
N GLU A 593 -11.24 -11.80 18.96
CA GLU A 593 -12.42 -11.35 18.20
C GLU A 593 -12.14 -10.56 16.90
N TYR A 594 -10.87 -10.33 16.55
CA TYR A 594 -10.49 -9.69 15.29
C TYR A 594 -9.64 -10.61 14.40
N GLN A 595 -9.97 -10.60 13.11
CA GLN A 595 -9.19 -11.21 12.04
C GLN A 595 -8.47 -10.11 11.27
N VAL A 596 -7.19 -10.34 11.00
CA VAL A 596 -6.36 -9.44 10.18
C VAL A 596 -5.83 -10.22 9.00
N GLU A 597 -6.11 -9.75 7.80
CA GLU A 597 -5.67 -10.40 6.56
C GLU A 597 -5.25 -9.37 5.50
N VAL A 598 -4.42 -9.81 4.56
CA VAL A 598 -4.02 -8.98 3.41
C VAL A 598 -4.90 -9.35 2.21
N VAL A 599 -5.62 -8.38 1.66
CA VAL A 599 -6.50 -8.56 0.50
C VAL A 599 -6.24 -7.42 -0.48
N HIS A 600 -5.91 -7.75 -1.73
CA HIS A 600 -5.47 -6.77 -2.74
C HIS A 600 -4.36 -5.85 -2.22
N ASP A 601 -3.38 -6.45 -1.54
CA ASP A 601 -2.20 -5.76 -0.97
C ASP A 601 -2.50 -4.73 0.12
N GLU A 602 -3.74 -4.66 0.61
CA GLU A 602 -4.13 -3.86 1.75
C GLU A 602 -4.40 -4.72 2.98
N LEU A 603 -4.01 -4.22 4.15
CA LEU A 603 -4.37 -4.82 5.42
C LEU A 603 -5.85 -4.56 5.71
N ILE A 604 -6.59 -5.61 6.03
CA ILE A 604 -8.00 -5.52 6.40
C ILE A 604 -8.18 -6.14 7.78
N VAL A 605 -8.84 -5.39 8.66
CA VAL A 605 -9.18 -5.79 10.02
C VAL A 605 -10.69 -5.90 10.11
N THR A 606 -11.18 -7.10 10.47
CA THR A 606 -12.61 -7.35 10.68
C THR A 606 -12.86 -8.00 12.03
N ASP A 607 -14.03 -7.76 12.61
CA ASP A 607 -14.48 -8.50 13.79
C ASP A 607 -14.98 -9.92 13.45
N GLU A 608 -15.49 -10.66 14.45
CA GLU A 608 -16.04 -12.02 14.27
C GLU A 608 -17.28 -12.05 13.37
N GLU A 609 -18.00 -10.94 13.22
CA GLU A 609 -19.16 -10.81 12.34
C GLU A 609 -18.80 -10.36 10.92
N GLY A 610 -17.52 -10.05 10.67
CA GLY A 610 -17.02 -9.60 9.38
C GLY A 610 -17.24 -8.10 9.15
N GLU A 611 -17.60 -7.35 10.19
CA GLU A 611 -17.67 -5.89 10.15
C GLU A 611 -16.25 -5.31 10.08
N LEU A 612 -16.06 -4.29 9.24
CA LEU A 612 -14.78 -3.59 9.16
C LEU A 612 -14.51 -2.84 10.47
N PHE A 613 -13.27 -2.94 10.95
CA PHE A 613 -12.83 -2.15 12.10
C PHE A 613 -12.79 -0.66 11.75
N GLU A 614 -13.53 0.14 12.51
CA GLU A 614 -13.45 1.60 12.47
C GLU A 614 -12.93 2.13 13.81
N TYR A 615 -12.02 3.10 13.74
CA TYR A 615 -11.47 3.73 14.93
C TYR A 615 -12.47 4.73 15.54
N ASN A 616 -12.77 4.52 16.82
CA ASN A 616 -13.60 5.39 17.63
C ASN A 616 -12.86 5.72 18.94
N HIS A 617 -12.36 6.95 19.03
CA HIS A 617 -11.57 7.43 20.17
C HIS A 617 -12.35 7.46 21.51
N HIS A 618 -13.69 7.41 21.48
CA HIS A 618 -14.51 7.29 22.69
C HIS A 618 -14.66 5.84 23.18
N ASN A 619 -14.31 4.85 22.35
CA ASN A 619 -14.42 3.44 22.69
C ASN A 619 -13.06 2.87 23.11
N LYS A 620 -12.96 2.40 24.36
CA LYS A 620 -11.71 1.87 24.92
C LYS A 620 -11.15 0.65 24.17
N GLU A 621 -12.01 -0.23 23.66
CA GLU A 621 -11.54 -1.40 22.91
C GLU A 621 -11.08 -1.00 21.50
N SER A 622 -11.81 -0.08 20.85
CA SER A 622 -11.37 0.49 19.57
C SER A 622 -10.02 1.20 19.69
N GLN A 623 -9.84 1.99 20.75
CA GLN A 623 -8.56 2.61 21.11
C GLN A 623 -7.45 1.57 21.25
N ARG A 624 -7.68 0.53 22.05
CA ARG A 624 -6.70 -0.54 22.31
C ARG A 624 -6.26 -1.26 21.02
N ILE A 625 -7.21 -1.56 20.12
CA ILE A 625 -6.91 -2.21 18.83
C ILE A 625 -6.08 -1.26 17.95
N GLN A 626 -6.49 -0.01 17.85
CA GLN A 626 -5.80 1.01 17.06
C GLN A 626 -4.36 1.21 17.55
N GLU A 627 -4.16 1.37 18.86
CA GLU A 627 -2.84 1.46 19.50
C GLU A 627 -1.98 0.23 19.21
N THR A 628 -2.56 -0.97 19.34
CA THR A 628 -1.83 -2.22 19.09
C THR A 628 -1.37 -2.30 17.64
N LEU A 629 -2.24 -2.02 16.67
CA LEU A 629 -1.89 -2.03 15.25
C LEU A 629 -0.83 -0.98 14.92
N PHE A 630 -0.94 0.22 15.51
CA PHE A 630 0.05 1.28 15.34
C PHE A 630 1.43 0.85 15.84
N HIS A 631 1.54 0.38 17.08
CA HIS A 631 2.82 0.00 17.66
C HIS A 631 3.46 -1.20 17.00
N GLU A 632 2.64 -2.18 16.57
CA GLU A 632 3.14 -3.33 15.85
C GLU A 632 3.67 -2.93 14.47
N LYS A 633 2.95 -2.05 13.75
CA LYS A 633 3.45 -1.48 12.49
C LYS A 633 4.72 -0.67 12.70
N GLN A 634 4.73 0.21 13.70
CA GLN A 634 5.90 1.01 14.07
C GLN A 634 7.11 0.11 14.35
N THR A 635 6.95 -0.92 15.19
CA THR A 635 8.03 -1.86 15.55
C THR A 635 8.59 -2.56 14.32
N ILE A 636 7.73 -3.00 13.40
CA ILE A 636 8.16 -3.67 12.16
C ILE A 636 8.88 -2.68 11.24
N ILE A 637 8.36 -1.47 11.05
CA ILE A 637 9.01 -0.44 10.23
C ILE A 637 10.39 -0.07 10.78
N GLU A 638 10.52 0.06 12.11
CA GLU A 638 11.76 0.47 12.77
C GLU A 638 12.81 -0.63 12.87
N ASN A 639 12.41 -1.90 13.00
CA ASN A 639 13.35 -2.99 13.32
C ASN A 639 13.47 -4.04 12.23
N CYS A 640 12.44 -4.21 11.39
CA CYS A 640 12.37 -5.31 10.43
C CYS A 640 12.60 -4.87 8.99
N LEU A 641 12.17 -3.66 8.59
CA LEU A 641 12.16 -3.24 7.18
C LEU A 641 13.34 -2.34 6.84
N PHE A 642 14.08 -2.69 5.79
CA PHE A 642 15.25 -1.95 5.31
C PHE A 642 15.16 -1.74 3.79
N GLY A 643 15.57 -0.56 3.31
CA GLY A 643 15.47 -0.20 1.90
C GLY A 643 16.65 0.63 1.41
N VAL A 644 17.10 0.37 0.18
CA VAL A 644 18.15 1.17 -0.49
C VAL A 644 17.69 1.50 -1.91
N ASP A 645 17.89 2.75 -2.34
CA ASP A 645 17.70 3.14 -3.74
C ASP A 645 18.75 4.18 -4.15
N ILE A 646 19.19 4.15 -5.40
CA ILE A 646 20.16 5.13 -5.91
C ILE A 646 19.52 6.52 -6.12
N ASN A 647 18.21 6.56 -6.37
CA ASN A 647 17.47 7.78 -6.59
C ASN A 647 16.95 8.35 -5.25
N PRO A 648 17.38 9.55 -4.83
CA PRO A 648 16.92 10.16 -3.59
C PRO A 648 15.40 10.42 -3.57
N ASN A 649 14.78 10.65 -4.73
CA ASN A 649 13.33 10.85 -4.80
C ASN A 649 12.56 9.54 -4.57
N SER A 650 13.08 8.39 -5.02
CA SER A 650 12.50 7.07 -4.71
C SER A 650 12.51 6.83 -3.20
N VAL A 651 13.64 7.09 -2.54
CA VAL A 651 13.76 7.00 -1.08
C VAL A 651 12.72 7.86 -0.36
N LYS A 652 12.51 9.12 -0.80
CA LYS A 652 11.49 10.01 -0.22
C LYS A 652 10.07 9.45 -0.39
N ILE A 653 9.73 8.89 -1.55
CA ILE A 653 8.43 8.26 -1.78
C ILE A 653 8.27 7.03 -0.89
N CYS A 654 9.28 6.17 -0.79
CA CYS A 654 9.23 4.99 0.07
C CYS A 654 8.94 5.39 1.52
N ARG A 655 9.62 6.40 2.05
CA ARG A 655 9.38 6.94 3.39
C ARG A 655 7.95 7.46 3.53
N LEU A 656 7.47 8.25 2.56
CA LEU A 656 6.09 8.74 2.51
C LEU A 656 5.08 7.59 2.53
N ARG A 657 5.29 6.54 1.74
CA ARG A 657 4.38 5.40 1.66
C ARG A 657 4.27 4.65 2.99
N LEU A 658 5.41 4.44 3.66
CA LEU A 658 5.45 3.83 5.00
C LEU A 658 4.78 4.74 6.05
N TRP A 659 4.99 6.05 5.99
CA TRP A 659 4.27 6.99 6.87
C TRP A 659 2.77 6.98 6.64
N ILE A 660 2.30 6.94 5.39
CA ILE A 660 0.87 6.87 5.09
C ILE A 660 0.29 5.55 5.63
N GLU A 661 1.00 4.43 5.47
CA GLU A 661 0.54 3.14 5.97
C GLU A 661 0.46 3.09 7.51
N LEU A 662 1.37 3.79 8.21
CA LEU A 662 1.33 3.94 9.66
C LEU A 662 0.25 4.94 10.10
N LEU A 663 0.09 6.04 9.36
CA LEU A 663 -0.91 7.08 9.60
C LEU A 663 -2.32 6.50 9.66
N LYS A 664 -2.65 5.50 8.83
CA LYS A 664 -3.93 4.76 8.87
C LYS A 664 -4.31 4.25 10.27
N ASN A 665 -3.32 3.90 11.10
CA ASN A 665 -3.53 3.42 12.46
C ASN A 665 -3.15 4.45 13.54
N ALA A 666 -2.85 5.70 13.19
CA ALA A 666 -2.57 6.73 14.19
C ALA A 666 -3.78 6.93 15.12
N TYR A 667 -3.53 7.27 16.37
CA TYR A 667 -4.56 7.39 17.41
C TYR A 667 -4.36 8.65 18.24
N TYR A 668 -5.39 9.04 18.98
CA TYR A 668 -5.33 10.16 19.91
C TYR A 668 -4.77 9.69 21.26
N LYS A 669 -3.70 10.32 21.74
CA LYS A 669 -3.20 10.12 23.12
C LYS A 669 -4.08 10.85 24.13
N ASN A 670 -4.59 12.00 23.72
CA ASN A 670 -5.46 12.90 24.47
C ASN A 670 -6.36 13.66 23.47
N ALA A 671 -7.17 14.60 23.95
CA ALA A 671 -8.16 15.31 23.11
C ALA A 671 -7.55 16.11 21.94
N THR A 672 -6.26 16.43 21.98
CA THR A 672 -5.60 17.36 21.04
C THR A 672 -4.39 16.76 20.33
N GLU A 673 -3.82 15.67 20.84
CA GLU A 673 -2.56 15.11 20.35
C GLU A 673 -2.75 13.72 19.74
N LEU A 674 -2.28 13.59 18.50
CA LEU A 674 -2.12 12.33 17.81
C LEU A 674 -0.78 11.68 18.22
N GLU A 675 -0.70 10.36 18.15
CA GLU A 675 0.57 9.66 18.25
C GLU A 675 1.55 10.10 17.17
N THR A 676 2.81 10.31 17.57
CA THR A 676 3.86 10.82 16.71
C THR A 676 4.38 9.73 15.80
N LEU A 677 4.71 10.09 14.56
CA LEU A 677 5.28 9.15 13.61
C LEU A 677 6.79 8.98 13.86
N PRO A 678 7.35 7.77 13.67
CA PRO A 678 8.76 7.51 13.91
C PRO A 678 9.65 8.08 12.80
N ASN A 679 10.94 8.18 13.10
CA ASN A 679 11.97 8.59 12.15
C ASN A 679 12.38 7.41 11.22
N ILE A 680 11.64 7.22 10.13
CA ILE A 680 11.85 6.12 9.16
C ILE A 680 13.13 6.31 8.32
N ASP A 681 13.74 7.51 8.34
CA ASP A 681 14.92 7.87 7.52
C ASP A 681 16.16 7.01 7.78
N ILE A 682 16.21 6.33 8.93
CA ILE A 682 17.36 5.52 9.28
C ILE A 682 17.37 4.16 8.58
N ASN A 683 16.20 3.64 8.20
CA ASN A 683 16.09 2.32 7.56
C ASN A 683 16.01 2.37 6.04
N ILE A 684 15.61 3.52 5.49
CA ILE A 684 15.51 3.73 4.04
C ILE A 684 16.59 4.72 3.60
N LYS A 685 17.58 4.26 2.84
CA LYS A 685 18.79 5.02 2.50
C LYS A 685 18.97 5.24 1.00
N CYS A 686 19.65 6.34 0.68
CA CYS A 686 20.07 6.63 -0.69
C CYS A 686 21.48 6.07 -0.93
N GLY A 687 21.67 5.33 -2.01
CA GLY A 687 22.97 4.80 -2.43
C GLY A 687 22.87 3.68 -3.46
N ASN A 688 23.99 3.37 -4.10
CA ASN A 688 24.14 2.25 -5.01
C ASN A 688 24.43 0.97 -4.21
N SER A 689 23.41 0.12 -4.05
CA SER A 689 23.45 -1.13 -3.30
C SER A 689 24.45 -2.18 -3.83
N LEU A 690 24.88 -2.06 -5.10
CA LEU A 690 25.80 -3.00 -5.76
C LEU A 690 27.26 -2.59 -5.65
N VAL A 691 27.54 -1.33 -5.31
CA VAL A 691 28.91 -0.79 -5.28
C VAL A 691 29.28 -0.45 -3.85
N SER A 692 30.42 -0.99 -3.41
CA SER A 692 31.03 -0.67 -2.11
C SER A 692 32.52 -0.39 -2.30
N ARG A 693 33.03 0.58 -1.53
CA ARG A 693 34.46 0.95 -1.48
C ARG A 693 35.28 -0.05 -0.68
N PHE A 694 34.65 -0.84 0.17
CA PHE A 694 35.31 -1.76 1.09
C PHE A 694 34.75 -3.18 0.95
N ALA A 695 35.60 -4.20 1.00
CA ALA A 695 35.08 -5.56 0.92
C ALA A 695 34.12 -5.88 2.10
N ILE A 696 33.05 -6.63 1.83
CA ILE A 696 32.04 -6.99 2.85
C ILE A 696 32.68 -7.79 4.00
N ASP A 697 33.72 -8.57 3.72
CA ASP A 697 34.50 -9.37 4.66
C ASP A 697 35.69 -8.62 5.30
N ALA A 698 35.91 -7.34 4.98
CA ALA A 698 37.01 -6.56 5.54
C ALA A 698 36.91 -6.51 7.07
N ASP A 699 37.97 -6.82 7.82
CA ASP A 699 37.88 -6.94 9.28
C ASP A 699 37.61 -5.60 9.97
N LEU A 700 36.38 -5.42 10.49
CA LEU A 700 35.96 -4.23 11.24
C LEU A 700 36.58 -4.19 12.63
N ARG A 701 37.04 -5.33 13.16
CA ARG A 701 37.52 -5.46 14.54
C ARG A 701 38.74 -4.59 14.81
N GLN A 702 39.63 -4.43 13.84
CA GLN A 702 40.80 -3.54 13.99
C GLN A 702 40.42 -2.06 14.02
N ALA A 703 39.41 -1.66 13.22
CA ALA A 703 38.89 -0.29 13.24
C ALA A 703 38.13 0.01 14.54
N LEU A 704 37.30 -0.93 15.00
CA LEU A 704 36.55 -0.83 16.26
C LEU A 704 37.46 -0.83 17.50
N LYS A 705 38.57 -1.58 17.51
CA LYS A 705 39.53 -1.60 18.64
C LYS A 705 40.34 -0.31 18.80
N LYS A 706 40.54 0.46 17.71
CA LYS A 706 41.28 1.73 17.73
C LYS A 706 40.38 2.96 17.78
N SER A 707 39.11 2.80 17.40
CA SER A 707 38.10 3.83 17.52
C SER A 707 37.73 4.06 18.99
N LYS A 708 37.35 5.30 19.32
CA LYS A 708 36.71 5.63 20.61
C LYS A 708 35.29 5.04 20.73
N TRP A 709 34.74 4.51 19.64
CA TRP A 709 33.37 4.02 19.53
C TRP A 709 33.29 2.50 19.44
N THR A 710 32.29 1.94 20.11
CA THR A 710 31.93 0.51 20.05
C THR A 710 30.71 0.28 19.15
N MET A 711 30.48 -0.97 18.71
CA MET A 711 29.25 -1.32 17.98
C MET A 711 28.00 -1.07 18.83
N ASN A 712 28.07 -1.33 20.13
CA ASN A 712 26.97 -1.07 21.05
C ASN A 712 26.65 0.43 21.14
N SER A 713 27.66 1.30 21.24
CA SER A 713 27.42 2.75 21.21
C SER A 713 26.81 3.22 19.89
N TYR A 714 27.16 2.59 18.77
CA TYR A 714 26.55 2.94 17.48
C TYR A 714 25.07 2.51 17.43
N ARG A 715 24.75 1.28 17.83
CA ARG A 715 23.37 0.79 17.94
C ARG A 715 22.52 1.66 18.88
N ILE A 716 23.07 2.04 20.03
CA ILE A 716 22.39 2.95 20.98
C ILE A 716 22.14 4.33 20.35
N ALA A 717 23.11 4.89 19.61
CA ALA A 717 22.91 6.17 18.92
C ALA A 717 21.80 6.09 17.87
N VAL A 718 21.74 5.00 17.09
CA VAL A 718 20.69 4.76 16.11
C VAL A 718 19.32 4.56 16.78
N ASP A 719 19.26 3.76 17.84
CA ASP A 719 18.03 3.52 18.60
C ASP A 719 17.52 4.80 19.28
N THR A 720 18.43 5.62 19.82
CA THR A 720 18.09 6.92 20.40
C THR A 720 17.59 7.90 19.34
N TYR A 721 18.16 7.87 18.14
CA TYR A 721 17.67 8.67 17.01
C TYR A 721 16.25 8.25 16.58
N ARG A 722 15.98 6.93 16.50
CA ARG A 722 14.66 6.40 16.15
C ARG A 722 13.58 6.90 17.11
N ASN A 723 13.88 6.82 18.40
CA ASN A 723 12.99 7.18 19.50
C ASN A 723 13.09 8.66 19.93
N ALA A 724 13.77 9.51 19.15
CA ALA A 724 13.99 10.90 19.53
C ALA A 724 12.66 11.68 19.60
N GLU A 725 12.34 12.20 20.78
CA GLU A 725 11.12 12.99 21.02
C GLU A 725 11.30 14.48 20.71
N SER A 726 12.55 14.93 20.53
CA SER A 726 12.89 16.33 20.23
C SER A 726 13.86 16.44 19.04
N LYS A 727 13.76 17.56 18.33
CA LYS A 727 14.65 17.88 17.20
C LYS A 727 16.10 18.06 17.61
N GLU A 728 16.35 18.56 18.81
CA GLU A 728 17.69 18.78 19.32
C GLU A 728 18.38 17.45 19.55
N GLN A 729 17.71 16.52 20.23
CA GLN A 729 18.18 15.14 20.43
C GLN A 729 18.43 14.47 19.08
N LYS A 730 17.52 14.65 18.11
CA LYS A 730 17.68 14.12 16.75
C LYS A 730 18.96 14.63 16.08
N ARG A 731 19.18 15.95 16.06
CA ARG A 731 20.37 16.58 15.45
C ARG A 731 21.67 16.16 16.15
N GLU A 732 21.65 16.03 17.47
CA GLU A 732 22.79 15.54 18.24
C GLU A 732 23.14 14.10 17.84
N MET A 733 22.13 13.22 17.75
CA MET A 733 22.34 11.83 17.33
C MET A 733 22.75 11.73 15.86
N GLU A 734 22.23 12.57 14.96
CA GLU A 734 22.69 12.62 13.56
C GLU A 734 24.17 12.97 13.45
N ARG A 735 24.62 14.00 14.18
CA ARG A 735 26.04 14.39 14.23
C ARG A 735 26.88 13.25 14.80
N LEU A 736 26.44 12.65 15.88
CA LEU A 736 27.13 11.51 16.50
C LEU A 736 27.25 10.33 15.52
N ILE A 737 26.17 9.98 14.82
CA ILE A 737 26.15 8.91 13.81
C ILE A 737 27.09 9.26 12.65
N ALA A 738 27.10 10.51 12.18
CA ALA A 738 27.99 10.97 11.13
C ALA A 738 29.46 10.89 11.55
N ASP A 739 29.78 11.30 12.79
CA ASP A 739 31.12 11.21 13.37
C ASP A 739 31.58 9.76 13.49
N ILE A 740 30.72 8.87 14.00
CA ILE A 740 31.01 7.42 14.08
C ILE A 740 31.32 6.86 12.68
N LYS A 741 30.49 7.18 11.68
CA LYS A 741 30.69 6.72 10.30
C LYS A 741 31.98 7.27 9.70
N SER A 742 32.29 8.53 9.95
CA SER A 742 33.53 9.18 9.49
C SER A 742 34.77 8.51 10.09
N ASP A 743 34.74 8.28 11.41
CA ASP A 743 35.81 7.60 12.14
C ASP A 743 36.04 6.18 11.58
N PHE A 744 34.97 5.40 11.37
CA PHE A 744 35.06 4.06 10.76
C PHE A 744 35.63 4.10 9.34
N ARG A 745 35.14 5.00 8.48
CA ARG A 745 35.67 5.16 7.11
C ARG A 745 37.16 5.49 7.12
N SER A 746 37.59 6.36 8.04
CA SER A 746 39.00 6.75 8.18
C SER A 746 39.90 5.59 8.60
N GLU A 747 39.45 4.77 9.57
CA GLU A 747 40.22 3.64 10.10
C GLU A 747 40.31 2.47 9.11
N ILE A 748 39.25 2.19 8.34
CA ILE A 748 39.34 1.17 7.27
C ILE A 748 40.27 1.66 6.16
N SER A 749 40.15 2.92 5.74
CA SER A 749 41.05 3.50 4.73
C SER A 749 42.52 3.39 5.14
N ARG A 750 42.85 3.68 6.41
CA ARG A 750 44.21 3.49 6.95
C ARG A 750 44.69 2.03 6.95
N ASN A 751 43.76 1.08 7.07
CA ASN A 751 44.07 -0.35 7.14
C ASN A 751 44.09 -1.06 5.78
N ASP A 752 43.66 -0.37 4.71
CA ASP A 752 43.69 -0.88 3.34
C ASP A 752 45.11 -1.33 2.95
N PRO A 753 45.28 -2.55 2.36
CA PRO A 753 46.59 -3.06 1.96
C PRO A 753 47.37 -2.14 1.03
N LYS A 754 46.70 -1.45 0.09
CA LYS A 754 47.34 -0.48 -0.82
C LYS A 754 47.83 0.74 -0.07
N ILE A 755 47.04 1.26 0.88
CA ILE A 755 47.44 2.41 1.72
C ILE A 755 48.57 2.04 2.69
N LYS A 756 48.54 0.85 3.30
CA LYS A 756 49.67 0.34 4.11
C LYS A 756 50.94 0.19 3.29
N LYS A 757 50.83 -0.34 2.07
CA LYS A 757 51.97 -0.45 1.15
C LYS A 757 52.52 0.93 0.77
N LEU A 758 51.65 1.91 0.51
CA LEU A 758 52.05 3.28 0.25
C LEU A 758 52.80 3.90 1.45
N TYR A 759 52.26 3.74 2.67
CA TYR A 759 52.91 4.22 3.90
C TYR A 759 54.29 3.59 4.11
N ASN A 760 54.44 2.29 3.85
CA ASN A 760 55.72 1.60 3.96
C ASN A 760 56.72 2.10 2.92
N LEU A 761 56.30 2.25 1.65
CA LEU A 761 57.14 2.79 0.58
C LEU A 761 57.60 4.22 0.88
N ASN A 762 56.68 5.08 1.33
CA ASN A 762 57.00 6.46 1.75
C ASN A 762 57.93 6.47 2.96
N GLY A 763 57.71 5.59 3.96
CA GLY A 763 58.60 5.46 5.10
C GLY A 763 60.01 4.99 4.71
N GLU A 764 60.12 4.10 3.74
CA GLU A 764 61.40 3.62 3.20
C GLU A 764 62.11 4.71 2.38
N LEU A 765 61.37 5.45 1.55
CA LEU A 765 61.85 6.61 0.79
C LEU A 765 62.35 7.72 1.71
N VAL A 766 61.59 8.06 2.76
CA VAL A 766 61.97 9.04 3.79
C VAL A 766 63.20 8.55 4.54
N LYS A 767 63.28 7.28 4.97
CA LYS A 767 64.51 6.74 5.58
C LYS A 767 65.72 6.87 4.66
N LEU A 768 65.57 6.54 3.38
CA LEU A 768 66.62 6.61 2.37
C LEU A 768 67.09 8.03 2.05
N THR A 769 66.20 9.02 2.15
CA THR A 769 66.48 10.43 1.82
C THR A 769 66.86 11.29 3.02
N THR A 770 66.46 10.88 4.23
CA THR A 770 66.71 11.64 5.48
C THR A 770 67.87 11.06 6.30
N GLN A 771 68.33 9.83 6.01
CA GLN A 771 69.58 9.34 6.58
C GLN A 771 70.77 10.18 6.05
N GLN A 772 71.30 11.05 6.91
CA GLN A 772 72.61 11.66 6.67
C GLN A 772 73.68 10.56 6.73
N SER A 773 74.32 10.29 5.60
CA SER A 773 75.51 9.44 5.57
C SER A 773 76.65 10.13 6.32
N LEU A 774 77.23 9.45 7.31
CA LEU A 774 78.38 9.93 8.09
C LEU A 774 79.69 9.95 7.25
N PHE A 775 79.68 9.40 6.04
CA PHE A 775 80.82 9.33 5.12
C PHE A 775 80.40 9.65 3.67
N GLU A 776 81.31 10.16 2.84
CA GLU A 776 81.06 10.37 1.41
C GLU A 776 80.84 9.03 0.68
N MET A 777 79.72 8.93 -0.04
CA MET A 777 79.41 7.75 -0.85
C MET A 777 80.33 7.65 -2.06
N THR A 778 80.79 6.43 -2.38
CA THR A 778 81.52 6.17 -3.62
C THR A 778 80.62 6.33 -4.87
N ASN A 779 81.22 6.54 -6.05
CA ASN A 779 80.46 6.71 -7.29
C ASN A 779 79.50 5.55 -7.60
N LYS A 780 79.87 4.32 -7.22
CA LYS A 780 79.03 3.12 -7.40
C LYS A 780 77.84 3.12 -6.44
N GLU A 781 78.08 3.42 -5.16
CA GLU A 781 77.02 3.53 -4.15
C GLU A 781 76.04 4.66 -4.45
N LYS A 782 76.52 5.77 -5.01
CA LYS A 782 75.69 6.91 -5.42
C LYS A 782 74.78 6.55 -6.60
N ALA A 783 75.28 5.77 -7.56
CA ALA A 783 74.49 5.27 -8.68
C ALA A 783 73.41 4.27 -8.23
N ASP A 784 73.77 3.32 -7.34
CA ASP A 784 72.84 2.33 -6.79
C ASP A 784 71.77 2.99 -5.90
N TRP A 785 72.14 4.00 -5.11
CA TRP A 785 71.21 4.79 -4.30
C TRP A 785 70.24 5.58 -5.18
N ASN A 786 70.73 6.31 -6.19
CA ASN A 786 69.89 7.05 -7.13
C ASN A 786 68.88 6.12 -7.83
N LYS A 787 69.33 4.94 -8.27
CA LYS A 787 68.48 3.95 -8.91
C LYS A 787 67.37 3.45 -7.97
N LYS A 788 67.70 3.21 -6.70
CA LYS A 788 66.75 2.73 -5.69
C LYS A 788 65.74 3.82 -5.27
N VAL A 789 66.20 5.06 -5.12
CA VAL A 789 65.32 6.22 -4.88
C VAL A 789 64.37 6.41 -6.06
N GLN A 790 64.87 6.33 -7.30
CA GLN A 790 64.05 6.48 -8.50
C GLN A 790 62.99 5.37 -8.61
N GLN A 791 63.37 4.10 -8.36
CA GLN A 791 62.42 2.98 -8.33
C GLN A 791 61.32 3.17 -7.27
N LEU A 792 61.70 3.49 -6.04
CA LEU A 792 60.72 3.71 -4.96
C LEU A 792 59.82 4.91 -5.25
N THR A 793 60.36 5.97 -5.85
CA THR A 793 59.58 7.16 -6.24
C THR A 793 58.55 6.82 -7.32
N GLU A 794 58.94 6.05 -8.35
CA GLU A 794 58.03 5.60 -9.41
C GLU A 794 56.95 4.65 -8.88
N GLU A 795 57.32 3.69 -8.02
CA GLU A 795 56.35 2.78 -7.40
C GLU A 795 55.38 3.52 -6.47
N THR A 796 55.87 4.46 -5.67
CA THR A 796 55.05 5.31 -4.80
C THR A 796 54.07 6.14 -5.63
N LYS A 797 54.57 6.84 -6.66
CA LYS A 797 53.74 7.69 -7.53
C LYS A 797 52.70 6.88 -8.30
N LYS A 798 53.04 5.67 -8.75
CA LYS A 798 52.09 4.75 -9.40
C LYS A 798 50.99 4.33 -8.42
N LEU A 799 51.36 3.94 -7.20
CA LEU A 799 50.39 3.55 -6.18
C LEU A 799 49.51 4.73 -5.73
N GLU A 800 50.09 5.93 -5.61
CA GLU A 800 49.34 7.18 -5.33
C GLU A 800 48.34 7.47 -6.44
N THR A 801 48.76 7.36 -7.71
CA THR A 801 47.87 7.57 -8.86
C THR A 801 46.74 6.54 -8.86
N GLU A 802 47.03 5.27 -8.57
CA GLU A 802 46.01 4.21 -8.49
C GLU A 802 45.03 4.44 -7.32
N ILE A 803 45.52 4.92 -6.17
CA ILE A 803 44.69 5.28 -5.01
C ILE A 803 43.85 6.53 -5.29
N GLU A 804 44.43 7.56 -5.92
CA GLU A 804 43.74 8.77 -6.37
C GLU A 804 42.67 8.43 -7.42
N GLU A 805 42.98 7.59 -8.40
CA GLU A 805 42.01 7.13 -9.39
C GLU A 805 40.87 6.36 -8.75
N ILE A 806 41.13 5.49 -7.76
CA ILE A 806 40.09 4.81 -6.99
C ILE A 806 39.26 5.81 -6.16
N LYS A 807 39.90 6.78 -5.50
CA LYS A 807 39.21 7.80 -4.67
C LYS A 807 38.39 8.79 -5.51
N ALA A 808 38.89 9.16 -6.68
CA ALA A 808 38.27 10.08 -7.62
C ALA A 808 37.31 9.36 -8.59
N ASN A 809 37.24 8.02 -8.55
CA ASN A 809 36.35 7.27 -9.43
C ASN A 809 34.90 7.60 -9.12
N LYS A 810 34.18 8.14 -10.12
CA LYS A 810 32.73 8.38 -10.06
C LYS A 810 31.93 7.15 -9.67
N ILE A 811 32.42 5.94 -9.95
CA ILE A 811 31.75 4.67 -9.59
C ILE A 811 31.50 4.60 -8.07
N TYR A 812 32.41 5.13 -7.24
CA TYR A 812 32.27 5.08 -5.79
C TYR A 812 31.58 6.30 -5.18
N GLU A 813 31.17 7.30 -5.98
CA GLU A 813 30.55 8.53 -5.47
C GLU A 813 29.25 8.22 -4.70
N ASN A 814 28.47 7.26 -5.21
CA ASN A 814 27.22 6.79 -4.61
C ASN A 814 27.34 5.40 -3.97
N ALA A 815 28.56 4.89 -3.71
CA ALA A 815 28.73 3.56 -3.13
C ALA A 815 28.00 3.42 -1.79
N PHE A 816 27.25 2.33 -1.62
CA PHE A 816 26.51 2.05 -0.41
C PHE A 816 27.25 1.03 0.46
N GLU A 817 27.63 1.46 1.65
CA GLU A 817 28.36 0.64 2.60
C GLU A 817 27.40 -0.01 3.59
N TRP A 818 26.83 -1.16 3.23
CA TRP A 818 25.83 -1.90 4.03
C TRP A 818 26.18 -1.99 5.52
N ARG A 819 27.45 -2.22 5.83
CA ARG A 819 27.98 -2.38 7.19
C ARG A 819 28.01 -1.06 7.99
N PHE A 820 28.16 0.07 7.33
CA PHE A 820 28.15 1.37 8.02
C PHE A 820 26.76 1.96 8.09
N GLU A 821 25.92 1.67 7.09
CA GLU A 821 24.61 2.31 6.98
C GLU A 821 23.56 1.60 7.83
N PHE A 822 23.72 0.30 8.08
CA PHE A 822 22.84 -0.52 8.93
C PHE A 822 23.64 -1.30 10.00
N PRO A 823 23.82 -0.76 11.22
CA PRO A 823 24.48 -1.51 12.30
C PRO A 823 23.69 -2.73 12.80
N GLU A 824 22.40 -2.81 12.48
CA GLU A 824 21.50 -3.89 12.88
C GLU A 824 21.93 -5.21 12.24
N VAL A 825 22.47 -5.19 11.03
CA VAL A 825 22.91 -6.40 10.30
C VAL A 825 24.32 -6.85 10.65
N LEU A 826 24.94 -6.22 11.66
CA LEU A 826 26.22 -6.65 12.21
C LEU A 826 26.03 -7.47 13.48
N ASN A 827 26.97 -8.35 13.84
CA ASN A 827 27.05 -8.96 15.17
C ASN A 827 27.84 -8.06 16.14
N ASP A 828 28.01 -8.50 17.38
CA ASP A 828 28.75 -7.72 18.40
C ASP A 828 30.25 -7.60 18.08
N ASP A 829 30.79 -8.52 17.28
CA ASP A 829 32.16 -8.50 16.75
C ASP A 829 32.32 -7.62 15.50
N GLY A 830 31.23 -7.07 14.95
CA GLY A 830 31.23 -6.24 13.73
C GLY A 830 31.23 -7.02 12.41
N ASP A 831 30.97 -8.33 12.45
CA ASP A 831 30.81 -9.17 11.26
C ASP A 831 29.41 -8.98 10.67
N PHE A 832 29.32 -9.04 9.35
CA PHE A 832 28.06 -8.92 8.61
C PHE A 832 27.26 -10.22 8.69
N VAL A 833 26.13 -10.19 9.41
CA VAL A 833 25.18 -11.30 9.56
C VAL A 833 24.18 -11.32 8.42
N GLY A 834 23.93 -10.18 7.79
CA GLY A 834 23.01 -10.02 6.67
C GLY A 834 21.54 -9.91 7.08
N PHE A 835 20.67 -10.17 6.11
CA PHE A 835 19.21 -10.09 6.23
C PHE A 835 18.60 -11.50 6.21
N ASP A 836 17.49 -11.68 6.92
CA ASP A 836 16.72 -12.92 6.87
C ASP A 836 15.98 -13.07 5.53
N VAL A 837 15.57 -11.96 4.93
CA VAL A 837 14.90 -11.90 3.63
C VAL A 837 15.48 -10.76 2.79
N VAL A 838 15.77 -11.04 1.53
CA VAL A 838 16.01 -10.02 0.49
C VAL A 838 14.92 -10.17 -0.56
N ILE A 839 14.15 -9.10 -0.79
CA ILE A 839 13.00 -9.09 -1.70
C ILE A 839 13.01 -7.80 -2.51
N GLY A 840 12.72 -7.87 -3.80
CA GLY A 840 12.69 -6.72 -4.70
C GLY A 840 12.48 -7.16 -6.14
N ASN A 841 12.27 -6.22 -7.06
CA ASN A 841 12.07 -6.53 -8.48
C ASN A 841 13.43 -6.67 -9.20
N PRO A 842 13.82 -7.87 -9.70
CA PRO A 842 15.06 -8.03 -10.47
C PRO A 842 14.93 -7.49 -11.91
N PRO A 843 16.06 -7.16 -12.58
CA PRO A 843 17.43 -7.31 -12.12
C PRO A 843 17.95 -6.08 -11.38
N TYR A 844 18.71 -6.31 -10.31
CA TYR A 844 19.54 -5.32 -9.65
C TYR A 844 20.71 -5.01 -10.61
N VAL A 845 20.60 -3.96 -11.44
CA VAL A 845 21.67 -3.55 -12.36
C VAL A 845 22.13 -2.13 -12.05
#